data_AF-A0AAJ7FCW6-F1
#
_entry.id   AF-A0AAJ7FCW6-F1
#
_cell.length_a   1.000
_cell.length_b   1.000
_cell.length_c   1.000
_cell.angle_alpha   90.00
_cell.angle_beta   90.00
_cell.angle_gamma   90.00
#
_symmetry.space_group_name_H-M   'P 1'
#
loop_
_entity.id
_entity.type
_entity.pdbx_description
1 polymer ?
#
loop_
_entity_poly.entity_id
_entity_poly.type
_entity_poly.pdbx_seq_one_letter_code
_entity_poly.pdbx_strand_id
1 'polypeptide(L)'
;MNEMKSNEALAAYEPEYTRLFETLYKIHRQEEDLSEKCEILEDVVVENNQKIYELEKIVEADEEIISKLKQEIVNVMKLADAAHAREQNAQEMIENLRLSISKLNHEIDEKNRQLGMDEDNAVNKQKEGLLRERERLMGEMETLRQRMNNIAVYTEELERKNSATDQRMADIQESMNTQLNELSKEHRARERAENEVQQLQEELKIKTTDLQTVTGAQKMANNQIQKLENQLKDQKSTNEKMQNEIDDLKLRRMTLQNEINNMNVQMESISKALEEKNKELRMLTQLNNRLKSEMGKYKNEKDWLTKKLVKQESMQFKIEQELSKSVASLKHAESEITMLNKQTETDKKTIESLMREKDIITKNMANLKETVKKFQIELAVYEQNKRKLESETDELTQASNVVKRNMEAVEKERDKFSLEAQELAQQVEDGMDELRLKQVEIFDLKKRLVEAETKYRQQQNLFEAVRADRNSCSKSLIEAQDEIQELKSNFKITNHQIEQLKEDVATKEASLIKEEFLLGKAEKEKESLKVDLEHSHKESSDLRHAIEELKKEEKTFRHTIHLAEMDISRLKKDVDTIMNERDILGTQLVRRNDELSLQYSRIKILDGTVQRGEAQYAQRLDDIRLLKLEVKKLRTEKTLLSKSISNISDLRQEIFHLERDLTKERLKVMALEEEMQNPLNIHRWRKLEGSDPDTYELLVKIQILQKRILRMSSEMIDKEKKIKESEKLYMNLREILSKLPGPEVLCILDNTQKALRERGKEMKCLVSELNMCETRSEEYKFNLERMNKELCNMKVKYYNLKRKEQKSKEMKLKNSNQTVLPTLNMNIQKYRGGGFNMSAPTPRNFYSLDSATK
;
A
#
# COMPACT_ATOMS: atom_id res chain seq x y z
N MET A 1 -3.72 -48.68 21.15
CA MET A 1 -3.31 -47.85 22.30
C MET A 1 -3.20 -48.67 23.58
N ASN A 2 -4.28 -48.91 24.34
CA ASN A 2 -4.16 -49.49 25.70
C ASN A 2 -3.39 -50.83 25.76
N GLU A 3 -3.57 -51.71 24.78
CA GLU A 3 -2.87 -53.02 24.71
C GLU A 3 -1.38 -52.92 24.33
N MET A 4 -0.92 -51.80 23.73
CA MET A 4 0.50 -51.54 23.48
C MET A 4 1.21 -51.08 24.77
N LYS A 5 0.51 -50.38 25.67
CA LYS A 5 1.06 -49.93 26.97
C LYS A 5 1.37 -51.07 27.93
N SER A 6 0.69 -52.21 27.76
CA SER A 6 0.91 -53.42 28.55
C SER A 6 2.04 -54.32 28.03
N ASN A 7 2.74 -53.95 26.96
CA ASN A 7 3.82 -54.75 26.39
C ASN A 7 5.07 -53.89 26.14
N GLU A 8 6.10 -54.13 26.95
CA GLU A 8 7.30 -53.27 27.09
C GLU A 8 8.08 -53.11 25.77
N ALA A 9 8.05 -54.12 24.89
CA ALA A 9 8.67 -54.07 23.56
C ALA A 9 7.88 -53.23 22.52
N LEU A 10 6.59 -52.98 22.75
CA LEU A 10 5.73 -52.19 21.86
C LEU A 10 5.55 -50.75 22.33
N ALA A 11 5.74 -50.47 23.63
CA ALA A 11 5.67 -49.13 24.19
C ALA A 11 6.62 -48.12 23.51
N ALA A 12 7.79 -48.57 23.05
CA ALA A 12 8.75 -47.75 22.29
C ALA A 12 8.17 -47.21 20.97
N TYR A 13 7.21 -47.90 20.36
CA TYR A 13 6.58 -47.52 19.10
C TYR A 13 5.24 -46.77 19.28
N GLU A 14 4.71 -46.65 20.51
CA GLU A 14 3.50 -45.85 20.78
C GLU A 14 3.58 -44.42 20.21
N PRO A 15 4.65 -43.61 20.42
CA PRO A 15 4.67 -42.24 19.93
C PRO A 15 4.72 -42.17 18.39
N GLU A 16 5.39 -43.10 17.72
CA GLU A 16 5.39 -43.16 16.26
C GLU A 16 4.03 -43.58 15.71
N TYR A 17 3.41 -44.61 16.28
CA TYR A 17 2.08 -45.08 15.86
C TYR A 17 1.00 -44.02 16.14
N THR A 18 1.11 -43.27 17.25
CA THR A 18 0.21 -42.16 17.58
C THR A 18 0.38 -41.01 16.59
N ARG A 19 1.61 -40.61 16.29
CA ARG A 19 1.90 -39.60 15.26
C ARG A 19 1.36 -40.01 13.89
N LEU A 20 1.55 -41.27 13.50
CA LEU A 20 1.13 -41.80 12.21
C LEU A 20 -0.41 -41.86 12.11
N PHE A 21 -1.07 -42.30 13.18
CA PHE A 21 -2.54 -42.25 13.31
C PHE A 21 -3.07 -40.81 13.30
N GLU A 22 -2.44 -39.86 13.98
CA GLU A 22 -2.80 -38.45 13.91
C GLU A 22 -2.68 -37.86 12.51
N THR A 23 -1.61 -38.19 11.77
CA THR A 23 -1.49 -37.77 10.36
C THR A 23 -2.52 -38.44 9.47
N LEU A 24 -2.80 -39.73 9.66
CA LEU A 24 -3.84 -40.44 8.91
C LEU A 24 -5.22 -39.82 9.17
N TYR A 25 -5.56 -39.54 10.42
CA TYR A 25 -6.81 -38.90 10.83
C TYR A 25 -6.93 -37.46 10.29
N LYS A 26 -5.84 -36.70 10.27
CA LYS A 26 -5.80 -35.36 9.65
C LYS A 26 -6.00 -35.43 8.14
N ILE A 27 -5.38 -36.40 7.45
CA ILE A 27 -5.54 -36.61 6.00
C ILE A 27 -6.96 -37.06 5.67
N HIS A 28 -7.51 -38.03 6.39
CA HIS A 28 -8.87 -38.54 6.16
C HIS A 28 -9.93 -37.46 6.43
N ARG A 29 -9.74 -36.61 7.44
CA ARG A 29 -10.61 -35.45 7.65
C ARG A 29 -10.46 -34.38 6.57
N GLN A 30 -9.27 -34.20 5.99
CA GLN A 30 -9.08 -33.32 4.83
C GLN A 30 -9.68 -33.90 3.55
N GLU A 31 -9.71 -35.21 3.40
CA GLU A 31 -10.41 -35.95 2.33
C GLU A 31 -11.93 -35.80 2.48
N GLU A 32 -12.47 -35.94 3.70
CA GLU A 32 -13.87 -35.69 4.06
C GLU A 32 -14.26 -34.21 3.80
N ASP A 33 -13.49 -33.25 4.32
CA ASP A 33 -13.63 -31.81 4.06
C ASP A 33 -13.55 -31.46 2.55
N LEU A 34 -12.87 -32.26 1.72
CA LEU A 34 -12.77 -32.06 0.27
C LEU A 34 -13.91 -32.73 -0.48
N SER A 35 -14.37 -33.91 -0.04
CA SER A 35 -15.52 -34.61 -0.62
C SER A 35 -16.81 -33.78 -0.46
N GLU A 36 -17.04 -33.22 0.72
CA GLU A 36 -18.18 -32.31 0.98
C GLU A 36 -18.13 -31.06 0.06
N LYS A 37 -16.92 -30.53 -0.22
CA LYS A 37 -16.75 -29.43 -1.18
C LYS A 37 -16.97 -29.87 -2.63
N CYS A 38 -16.65 -31.11 -2.99
CA CYS A 38 -16.96 -31.65 -4.31
C CYS A 38 -18.47 -31.84 -4.49
N GLU A 39 -19.19 -32.38 -3.51
CA GLU A 39 -20.65 -32.51 -3.56
C GLU A 39 -21.33 -31.13 -3.70
N ILE A 40 -20.92 -30.13 -2.90
CA ILE A 40 -21.43 -28.75 -3.01
C ILE A 40 -21.13 -28.14 -4.38
N LEU A 41 -19.98 -28.44 -5.00
CA LEU A 41 -19.65 -27.97 -6.34
C LEU A 41 -20.43 -28.70 -7.44
N GLU A 42 -20.74 -29.99 -7.27
CA GLU A 42 -21.60 -30.75 -8.17
C GLU A 42 -23.05 -30.24 -8.12
N ASP A 43 -23.60 -29.98 -6.92
CA ASP A 43 -24.91 -29.34 -6.74
C ASP A 43 -24.98 -27.96 -7.43
N VAL A 44 -23.95 -27.14 -7.26
CA VAL A 44 -23.85 -25.82 -7.93
C VAL A 44 -23.72 -25.97 -9.46
N VAL A 45 -23.06 -27.01 -9.96
CA VAL A 45 -23.02 -27.31 -11.41
C VAL A 45 -24.39 -27.75 -11.91
N VAL A 46 -25.13 -28.58 -11.16
CA VAL A 46 -26.50 -28.99 -11.49
C VAL A 46 -27.46 -27.79 -11.50
N GLU A 47 -27.41 -26.92 -10.49
CA GLU A 47 -28.25 -25.71 -10.43
C GLU A 47 -27.95 -24.74 -11.59
N ASN A 48 -26.68 -24.57 -11.95
CA ASN A 48 -26.29 -23.75 -13.09
C ASN A 48 -26.70 -24.36 -14.43
N ASN A 49 -26.61 -25.69 -14.60
CA ASN A 49 -27.11 -26.38 -15.79
C ASN A 49 -28.63 -26.26 -15.95
N GLN A 50 -29.39 -26.27 -14.84
CA GLN A 50 -30.84 -25.99 -14.86
C GLN A 50 -31.13 -24.56 -15.33
N LYS A 51 -30.40 -23.56 -14.80
CA LYS A 51 -30.53 -22.15 -15.24
C LYS A 51 -30.16 -21.95 -16.71
N ILE A 52 -29.13 -22.66 -17.21
CA ILE A 52 -28.77 -22.65 -18.64
C ILE A 52 -29.92 -23.20 -19.48
N TYR A 53 -30.48 -24.35 -19.12
CA TYR A 53 -31.60 -24.97 -19.84
C TYR A 53 -32.87 -24.10 -19.83
N GLU A 54 -33.15 -23.39 -18.73
CA GLU A 54 -34.25 -22.41 -18.67
C GLU A 54 -33.99 -21.20 -19.60
N LEU A 55 -32.75 -20.71 -19.67
CA LEU A 55 -32.37 -19.61 -20.57
C LEU A 55 -32.39 -20.03 -22.04
N GLU A 56 -31.89 -21.23 -22.39
CA GLU A 56 -31.96 -21.79 -23.75
C GLU A 56 -33.42 -21.86 -24.23
N LYS A 57 -34.33 -22.32 -23.37
CA LYS A 57 -35.76 -22.41 -23.67
C LYS A 57 -36.45 -21.04 -23.82
N ILE A 58 -35.96 -19.99 -23.15
CA ILE A 58 -36.40 -18.61 -23.36
C ILE A 58 -35.91 -18.10 -24.72
N VAL A 59 -34.65 -18.38 -25.08
CA VAL A 59 -34.08 -18.00 -26.39
C VAL A 59 -34.80 -18.68 -27.54
N GLU A 60 -35.17 -19.97 -27.44
CA GLU A 60 -36.00 -20.65 -28.45
C GLU A 60 -37.37 -19.97 -28.63
N ALA A 61 -38.02 -19.55 -27.54
CA ALA A 61 -39.30 -18.84 -27.59
C ALA A 61 -39.17 -17.43 -28.21
N ASP A 62 -38.08 -16.72 -27.91
CA ASP A 62 -37.77 -15.42 -28.51
C ASP A 62 -37.43 -15.54 -30.01
N GLU A 63 -36.73 -16.59 -30.45
CA GLU A 63 -36.52 -16.85 -31.88
C GLU A 63 -37.85 -17.08 -32.62
N GLU A 64 -38.80 -17.82 -32.03
CA GLU A 64 -40.15 -17.96 -32.57
C GLU A 64 -40.90 -16.62 -32.69
N ILE A 65 -40.79 -15.74 -31.69
CA ILE A 65 -41.40 -14.41 -31.68
C ILE A 65 -40.76 -13.51 -32.74
N ILE A 66 -39.42 -13.49 -32.81
CA ILE A 66 -38.65 -12.74 -33.81
C ILE A 66 -38.98 -13.23 -35.24
N SER A 67 -39.21 -14.53 -35.43
CA SER A 67 -39.64 -15.11 -36.70
C SER A 67 -41.02 -14.59 -37.14
N LYS A 68 -41.99 -14.58 -36.22
CA LYS A 68 -43.34 -14.04 -36.45
C LYS A 68 -43.31 -12.54 -36.78
N LEU A 69 -42.58 -11.74 -36.00
CA LEU A 69 -42.42 -10.30 -36.22
C LEU A 69 -41.75 -9.97 -37.58
N LYS A 70 -40.72 -10.74 -37.97
CA LYS A 70 -40.11 -10.62 -39.32
C LYS A 70 -41.13 -10.90 -40.43
N GLN A 71 -42.00 -11.89 -40.24
CA GLN A 71 -43.05 -12.23 -41.21
C GLN A 71 -44.14 -11.15 -41.29
N GLU A 72 -44.51 -10.53 -40.16
CA GLU A 72 -45.42 -9.39 -40.13
C GLU A 72 -44.82 -8.15 -40.82
N ILE A 73 -43.56 -7.82 -40.58
CA ILE A 73 -42.86 -6.71 -41.29
C ILE A 73 -42.90 -6.93 -42.81
N VAL A 74 -42.62 -8.15 -43.28
CA VAL A 74 -42.69 -8.49 -44.72
C VAL A 74 -44.12 -8.34 -45.28
N ASN A 75 -45.15 -8.59 -44.48
CA ASN A 75 -46.54 -8.39 -44.89
C ASN A 75 -46.94 -6.91 -44.89
N VAL A 76 -46.49 -6.12 -43.91
CA VAL A 76 -46.70 -4.66 -43.86
C VAL A 76 -45.99 -3.96 -45.02
N MET A 77 -44.77 -4.36 -45.37
CA MET A 77 -44.08 -3.83 -46.56
C MET A 77 -44.87 -4.10 -47.84
N LYS A 78 -45.35 -5.33 -48.07
CA LYS A 78 -46.20 -5.66 -49.23
C LYS A 78 -47.50 -4.86 -49.26
N LEU A 79 -48.08 -4.52 -48.10
CA LEU A 79 -49.27 -3.67 -48.01
C LEU A 79 -48.94 -2.20 -48.33
N ALA A 80 -47.76 -1.71 -47.93
CA ALA A 80 -47.27 -0.37 -48.30
C ALA A 80 -46.95 -0.27 -49.80
N ASP A 81 -46.26 -1.25 -50.36
CA ASP A 81 -46.00 -1.35 -51.81
C ASP A 81 -47.33 -1.36 -52.60
N ALA A 82 -48.30 -2.15 -52.14
CA ALA A 82 -49.63 -2.21 -52.73
C ALA A 82 -50.48 -0.94 -52.50
N ALA A 83 -50.12 -0.08 -51.54
CA ALA A 83 -50.74 1.23 -51.32
C ALA A 83 -50.13 2.28 -52.27
N HIS A 84 -48.80 2.37 -52.35
CA HIS A 84 -48.13 3.26 -53.31
C HIS A 84 -48.44 2.91 -54.76
N ALA A 85 -48.59 1.61 -55.09
CA ALA A 85 -49.05 1.21 -56.42
C ALA A 85 -50.47 1.75 -56.74
N ARG A 86 -51.39 1.82 -55.76
CA ARG A 86 -52.72 2.43 -55.96
C ARG A 86 -52.62 3.96 -56.05
N GLU A 87 -51.76 4.56 -55.24
CA GLU A 87 -51.52 6.01 -55.23
C GLU A 87 -50.97 6.49 -56.59
N GLN A 88 -49.97 5.80 -57.14
CA GLN A 88 -49.43 6.09 -58.47
C GLN A 88 -50.50 5.94 -59.55
N ASN A 89 -51.27 4.84 -59.56
CA ASN A 89 -52.38 4.66 -60.50
C ASN A 89 -53.44 5.78 -60.37
N ALA A 90 -53.72 6.26 -59.15
CA ALA A 90 -54.64 7.38 -58.93
C ALA A 90 -54.06 8.72 -59.43
N GLN A 91 -52.76 8.95 -59.28
CA GLN A 91 -52.07 10.14 -59.77
C GLN A 91 -52.02 10.16 -61.31
N GLU A 92 -51.69 9.02 -61.95
CA GLU A 92 -51.77 8.85 -63.40
C GLU A 92 -53.21 9.05 -63.92
N MET A 93 -54.23 8.58 -63.21
CA MET A 93 -55.64 8.82 -63.55
C MET A 93 -56.00 10.31 -63.43
N ILE A 94 -55.54 11.01 -62.38
CA ILE A 94 -55.75 12.46 -62.20
C ILE A 94 -55.05 13.27 -63.30
N GLU A 95 -53.86 12.86 -63.73
CA GLU A 95 -53.12 13.55 -64.79
C GLU A 95 -53.78 13.34 -66.17
N ASN A 96 -54.28 12.13 -66.46
CA ASN A 96 -55.10 11.86 -67.65
C ASN A 96 -56.43 12.65 -67.64
N LEU A 97 -57.07 12.82 -66.49
CA LEU A 97 -58.26 13.67 -66.35
C LEU A 97 -57.94 15.16 -66.55
N ARG A 98 -56.81 15.66 -66.03
CA ARG A 98 -56.32 17.03 -66.27
C ARG A 98 -56.03 17.27 -67.76
N LEU A 99 -55.39 16.32 -68.44
CA LEU A 99 -55.18 16.36 -69.89
C LEU A 99 -56.50 16.36 -70.68
N SER A 100 -57.54 15.68 -70.17
CA SER A 100 -58.86 15.64 -70.80
C SER A 100 -59.63 16.96 -70.61
N ILE A 101 -59.57 17.55 -69.41
CA ILE A 101 -60.11 18.90 -69.13
C ILE A 101 -59.40 19.95 -70.01
N SER A 102 -58.08 19.85 -70.17
CA SER A 102 -57.32 20.76 -71.03
C SER A 102 -57.73 20.68 -72.51
N LYS A 103 -58.21 19.52 -73.00
CA LYS A 103 -58.72 19.36 -74.36
C LYS A 103 -60.13 19.94 -74.51
N LEU A 104 -61.02 19.65 -73.56
CA LEU A 104 -62.40 20.17 -73.56
C LEU A 104 -62.44 21.70 -73.47
N ASN A 105 -61.56 22.32 -72.68
CA ASN A 105 -61.43 23.78 -72.65
C ASN A 105 -60.99 24.35 -74.01
N HIS A 106 -60.15 23.64 -74.76
CA HIS A 106 -59.70 24.06 -76.09
C HIS A 106 -60.85 23.99 -77.13
N GLU A 107 -61.67 22.94 -77.09
CA GLU A 107 -62.87 22.84 -77.95
C GLU A 107 -63.92 23.92 -77.65
N ILE A 108 -64.00 24.37 -76.39
CA ILE A 108 -64.87 25.49 -75.97
C ILE A 108 -64.32 26.83 -76.52
N ASP A 109 -63.01 27.07 -76.42
CA ASP A 109 -62.36 28.27 -76.97
C ASP A 109 -62.44 28.35 -78.51
N GLU A 110 -62.42 27.22 -79.22
CA GLU A 110 -62.64 27.19 -80.67
C GLU A 110 -64.11 27.46 -81.05
N LYS A 111 -65.08 26.87 -80.33
CA LYS A 111 -66.52 27.08 -80.62
C LYS A 111 -67.01 28.49 -80.33
N ASN A 112 -66.41 29.20 -79.36
CA ASN A 112 -66.79 30.58 -79.01
C ASN A 112 -66.35 31.63 -80.05
N ARG A 113 -65.80 31.25 -81.21
CA ARG A 113 -65.28 32.16 -82.25
C ARG A 113 -66.09 32.21 -83.55
N GLN A 114 -67.26 31.55 -83.65
CA GLN A 114 -68.05 31.54 -84.88
C GLN A 114 -69.56 31.82 -84.68
N LEU A 115 -70.08 32.68 -85.57
CA LEU A 115 -71.49 32.95 -85.90
C LEU A 115 -72.34 33.75 -84.90
N GLY A 116 -72.43 35.06 -85.18
CA GLY A 116 -73.70 35.79 -85.14
C GLY A 116 -74.25 35.99 -86.57
N MET A 117 -75.22 36.91 -86.71
CA MET A 117 -76.02 37.23 -87.93
C MET A 117 -77.17 36.24 -88.23
N ASP A 118 -78.39 36.66 -88.62
CA ASP A 118 -79.05 37.99 -88.57
C ASP A 118 -80.59 37.85 -88.78
N GLU A 119 -81.35 38.88 -88.38
CA GLU A 119 -82.52 39.55 -89.04
C GLU A 119 -83.56 38.76 -89.91
N ASP A 120 -84.88 39.09 -89.97
CA ASP A 120 -85.78 40.00 -89.21
C ASP A 120 -87.29 39.75 -89.60
N ASN A 121 -88.20 40.52 -88.99
CA ASN A 121 -89.50 40.99 -89.48
C ASN A 121 -90.79 40.13 -89.48
N ALA A 122 -91.65 40.47 -88.50
CA ALA A 122 -92.99 41.06 -88.72
C ALA A 122 -94.15 40.24 -89.35
N VAL A 123 -94.84 39.49 -88.49
CA VAL A 123 -96.29 39.62 -88.21
C VAL A 123 -97.21 40.10 -89.36
N ASN A 124 -97.80 39.16 -90.13
CA ASN A 124 -99.28 38.99 -90.18
C ASN A 124 -99.80 37.79 -91.04
N LYS A 125 -99.58 36.55 -90.56
CA LYS A 125 -100.50 35.41 -90.83
C LYS A 125 -100.83 34.65 -89.53
N GLN A 126 -101.11 35.44 -88.49
CA GLN A 126 -101.10 35.07 -87.07
C GLN A 126 -102.33 34.25 -86.61
N LYS A 127 -102.81 33.29 -87.43
CA LYS A 127 -103.97 32.45 -87.09
C LYS A 127 -103.83 30.96 -87.43
N GLU A 128 -103.11 30.60 -88.49
CA GLU A 128 -102.75 29.19 -88.75
C GLU A 128 -101.51 28.76 -87.97
N GLY A 129 -100.60 29.70 -87.68
CA GLY A 129 -99.40 29.44 -86.86
C GLY A 129 -99.75 28.83 -85.51
N LEU A 130 -100.73 29.39 -84.80
CA LEU A 130 -101.10 29.02 -83.41
C LEU A 130 -101.45 27.53 -83.20
N LEU A 131 -101.90 26.80 -84.23
CA LEU A 131 -102.14 25.35 -84.11
C LEU A 131 -100.83 24.55 -84.19
N ARG A 132 -99.94 24.89 -85.12
CA ARG A 132 -98.59 24.31 -85.18
C ARG A 132 -97.72 24.76 -84.01
N GLU A 133 -97.93 25.98 -83.52
CA GLU A 133 -97.35 26.50 -82.28
C GLU A 133 -97.74 25.63 -81.10
N ARG A 134 -99.02 25.23 -80.99
CA ARG A 134 -99.51 24.36 -79.92
C ARG A 134 -98.89 22.96 -80.01
N GLU A 135 -98.78 22.37 -81.20
CA GLU A 135 -98.14 21.06 -81.38
C GLU A 135 -96.62 21.13 -81.12
N ARG A 136 -95.95 22.19 -81.59
CA ARG A 136 -94.54 22.49 -81.29
C ARG A 136 -94.31 22.64 -79.78
N LEU A 137 -95.11 23.45 -79.11
CA LEU A 137 -95.04 23.68 -77.66
C LEU A 137 -95.42 22.43 -76.85
N MET A 138 -96.25 21.53 -77.37
CA MET A 138 -96.50 20.21 -76.75
C MET A 138 -95.27 19.30 -76.89
N GLY A 139 -94.60 19.26 -78.05
CA GLY A 139 -93.35 18.53 -78.24
C GLY A 139 -92.18 19.12 -77.44
N GLU A 140 -92.13 20.43 -77.30
CA GLU A 140 -91.17 21.14 -76.43
C GLU A 140 -91.48 20.91 -74.95
N MET A 141 -92.75 20.89 -74.53
CA MET A 141 -93.15 20.45 -73.19
C MET A 141 -92.76 19.00 -72.92
N GLU A 142 -92.92 18.08 -73.87
CA GLU A 142 -92.60 16.67 -73.68
C GLU A 142 -91.09 16.42 -73.65
N THR A 143 -90.32 17.08 -74.51
CA THR A 143 -88.85 17.03 -74.46
C THR A 143 -88.28 17.76 -73.25
N LEU A 144 -88.93 18.82 -72.75
CA LEU A 144 -88.58 19.46 -71.46
C LEU A 144 -88.95 18.57 -70.27
N ARG A 145 -90.06 17.82 -70.31
CA ARG A 145 -90.42 16.79 -69.31
C ARG A 145 -89.39 15.66 -69.28
N GLN A 146 -88.99 15.15 -70.44
CA GLN A 146 -87.93 14.14 -70.54
C GLN A 146 -86.58 14.69 -70.06
N ARG A 147 -86.23 15.95 -70.38
CA ARG A 147 -85.04 16.61 -69.81
C ARG A 147 -85.13 16.77 -68.30
N MET A 148 -86.26 17.21 -67.74
CA MET A 148 -86.45 17.30 -66.29
C MET A 148 -86.37 15.93 -65.62
N ASN A 149 -86.93 14.88 -66.22
CA ASN A 149 -86.84 13.52 -65.68
C ASN A 149 -85.40 13.00 -65.71
N ASN A 150 -84.67 13.22 -66.81
CA ASN A 150 -83.25 12.83 -66.90
C ASN A 150 -82.37 13.65 -65.94
N ILE A 151 -82.68 14.94 -65.73
CA ILE A 151 -82.03 15.76 -64.71
C ILE A 151 -82.36 15.24 -63.31
N ALA A 152 -83.61 14.87 -63.01
CA ALA A 152 -84.03 14.35 -61.72
C ALA A 152 -83.34 13.00 -61.37
N VAL A 153 -83.25 12.08 -62.34
CA VAL A 153 -82.49 10.84 -62.20
C VAL A 153 -80.99 11.13 -62.02
N TYR A 154 -80.44 12.11 -62.75
CA TYR A 154 -79.04 12.51 -62.60
C TYR A 154 -78.75 13.18 -61.24
N THR A 155 -79.68 13.98 -60.69
CA THR A 155 -79.56 14.52 -59.34
C THR A 155 -79.69 13.42 -58.28
N GLU A 156 -80.60 12.46 -58.44
CA GLU A 156 -80.70 11.32 -57.50
C GLU A 156 -79.44 10.43 -57.55
N GLU A 157 -78.86 10.23 -58.73
CA GLU A 157 -77.55 9.59 -58.87
C GLU A 157 -76.42 10.38 -58.22
N LEU A 158 -76.41 11.71 -58.34
CA LEU A 158 -75.42 12.57 -57.69
C LEU A 158 -75.59 12.57 -56.17
N GLU A 159 -76.81 12.65 -55.66
CA GLU A 159 -77.11 12.56 -54.21
C GLU A 159 -76.67 11.20 -53.64
N ARG A 160 -77.00 10.09 -54.30
CA ARG A 160 -76.52 8.75 -53.91
C ARG A 160 -74.99 8.65 -53.94
N LYS A 161 -74.33 9.24 -54.94
CA LYS A 161 -72.86 9.31 -55.01
C LYS A 161 -72.29 10.17 -53.89
N ASN A 162 -72.92 11.30 -53.55
CA ASN A 162 -72.50 12.18 -52.47
C ASN A 162 -72.63 11.50 -51.12
N SER A 163 -73.79 10.90 -50.80
CA SER A 163 -73.98 10.12 -49.58
C SER A 163 -72.98 8.94 -49.46
N ALA A 164 -72.65 8.28 -50.59
CA ALA A 164 -71.64 7.24 -50.61
C ALA A 164 -70.20 7.77 -50.41
N THR A 165 -69.90 9.02 -50.78
CA THR A 165 -68.63 9.67 -50.42
C THR A 165 -68.64 10.20 -48.98
N ASP A 166 -69.75 10.74 -48.49
CA ASP A 166 -69.91 11.24 -47.12
C ASP A 166 -69.75 10.08 -46.11
N GLN A 167 -70.35 8.92 -46.41
CA GLN A 167 -70.18 7.72 -45.60
C GLN A 167 -68.73 7.21 -45.61
N ARG A 168 -68.07 7.15 -46.77
CA ARG A 168 -66.64 6.80 -46.84
C ARG A 168 -65.75 7.80 -46.09
N MET A 169 -66.09 9.09 -46.10
CA MET A 169 -65.39 10.10 -45.32
C MET A 169 -65.58 9.87 -43.82
N ALA A 170 -66.77 9.47 -43.38
CA ALA A 170 -67.01 9.06 -41.99
C ALA A 170 -66.22 7.79 -41.61
N ASP A 171 -66.25 6.75 -42.44
CA ASP A 171 -65.50 5.50 -42.24
C ASP A 171 -63.98 5.78 -42.13
N ILE A 172 -63.44 6.64 -43.00
CA ILE A 172 -62.03 7.06 -42.97
C ILE A 172 -61.74 7.91 -41.72
N GLN A 173 -62.63 8.80 -41.31
CA GLN A 173 -62.46 9.61 -40.11
C GLN A 173 -62.47 8.74 -38.84
N GLU A 174 -63.30 7.70 -38.77
CA GLU A 174 -63.31 6.73 -37.67
C GLU A 174 -62.04 5.85 -37.69
N SER A 175 -61.59 5.40 -38.87
CA SER A 175 -60.32 4.70 -39.03
C SER A 175 -59.10 5.55 -38.63
N MET A 176 -59.12 6.85 -38.93
CA MET A 176 -58.07 7.79 -38.51
C MET A 176 -58.10 8.04 -36.99
N ASN A 177 -59.29 8.19 -36.41
CA ASN A 177 -59.47 8.37 -34.96
C ASN A 177 -59.05 7.13 -34.17
N THR A 178 -59.32 5.92 -34.67
CA THR A 178 -58.87 4.66 -34.04
C THR A 178 -57.35 4.53 -34.11
N GLN A 179 -56.74 4.74 -35.28
CA GLN A 179 -55.26 4.75 -35.42
C GLN A 179 -54.58 5.81 -34.54
N LEU A 180 -55.14 7.01 -34.41
CA LEU A 180 -54.62 8.04 -33.48
C LEU A 180 -54.66 7.59 -32.01
N ASN A 181 -55.72 6.89 -31.60
CA ASN A 181 -55.83 6.33 -30.25
C ASN A 181 -54.86 5.15 -30.02
N GLU A 182 -54.61 4.34 -31.04
CA GLU A 182 -53.61 3.26 -30.99
C GLU A 182 -52.19 3.82 -30.92
N LEU A 183 -51.83 4.78 -31.76
CA LEU A 183 -50.55 5.51 -31.68
C LEU A 183 -50.36 6.20 -30.33
N SER A 184 -51.42 6.74 -29.72
CA SER A 184 -51.35 7.34 -28.38
C SER A 184 -51.13 6.30 -27.27
N LYS A 185 -51.76 5.12 -27.35
CA LYS A 185 -51.51 3.99 -26.44
C LYS A 185 -50.08 3.46 -26.58
N GLU A 186 -49.62 3.30 -27.82
CA GLU A 186 -48.29 2.81 -28.17
C GLU A 186 -47.20 3.78 -27.73
N HIS A 187 -47.38 5.09 -27.92
CA HIS A 187 -46.47 6.11 -27.38
C HIS A 187 -46.36 6.00 -25.85
N ARG A 188 -47.48 5.80 -25.14
CA ARG A 188 -47.51 5.60 -23.67
C ARG A 188 -46.99 4.23 -23.24
N ALA A 189 -46.89 3.25 -24.12
CA ALA A 189 -46.23 1.97 -23.85
C ALA A 189 -44.72 2.13 -23.98
N ARG A 190 -44.27 2.71 -25.10
CA ARG A 190 -42.87 3.04 -25.37
C ARG A 190 -42.26 3.96 -24.31
N GLU A 191 -42.94 5.04 -23.94
CA GLU A 191 -42.50 5.97 -22.91
C GLU A 191 -42.33 5.29 -21.54
N ARG A 192 -43.15 4.28 -21.20
CA ARG A 192 -42.94 3.47 -19.99
C ARG A 192 -41.74 2.55 -20.12
N ALA A 193 -41.61 1.83 -21.24
CA ALA A 193 -40.46 0.96 -21.51
C ALA A 193 -39.13 1.75 -21.54
N GLU A 194 -39.11 2.97 -22.10
CA GLU A 194 -37.94 3.86 -22.09
C GLU A 194 -37.57 4.32 -20.68
N ASN A 195 -38.56 4.60 -19.82
CA ASN A 195 -38.32 4.93 -18.40
C ASN A 195 -37.84 3.70 -17.60
N GLU A 196 -38.40 2.51 -17.84
CA GLU A 196 -37.95 1.25 -17.22
C GLU A 196 -36.52 0.90 -17.65
N VAL A 197 -36.18 1.05 -18.94
CA VAL A 197 -34.82 0.88 -19.45
C VAL A 197 -33.84 1.91 -18.84
N GLN A 198 -34.25 3.17 -18.65
CA GLN A 198 -33.40 4.16 -17.97
C GLN A 198 -33.16 3.82 -16.49
N GLN A 199 -34.19 3.34 -15.77
CA GLN A 199 -34.06 2.89 -14.38
C GLN A 199 -33.12 1.68 -14.28
N LEU A 200 -33.33 0.66 -15.12
CA LEU A 200 -32.46 -0.53 -15.18
C LEU A 200 -31.02 -0.15 -15.56
N GLN A 201 -30.80 0.81 -16.47
CA GLN A 201 -29.46 1.30 -16.79
C GLN A 201 -28.78 2.01 -15.60
N GLU A 202 -29.52 2.75 -14.77
CA GLU A 202 -28.95 3.39 -13.58
C GLU A 202 -28.66 2.37 -12.47
N GLU A 203 -29.54 1.39 -12.25
CA GLU A 203 -29.28 0.26 -11.36
C GLU A 203 -28.06 -0.56 -11.81
N LEU A 204 -27.91 -0.81 -13.11
CA LEU A 204 -26.75 -1.53 -13.67
C LEU A 204 -25.45 -0.72 -13.50
N LYS A 205 -25.48 0.62 -13.62
CA LYS A 205 -24.33 1.48 -13.25
C LYS A 205 -24.00 1.32 -11.77
N ILE A 206 -24.98 1.41 -10.88
CA ILE A 206 -24.79 1.26 -9.42
C ILE A 206 -24.17 -0.11 -9.12
N LYS A 207 -24.72 -1.20 -9.68
CA LYS A 207 -24.18 -2.55 -9.51
C LYS A 207 -22.78 -2.73 -10.11
N THR A 208 -22.47 -2.04 -11.21
CA THR A 208 -21.11 -1.99 -11.77
C THR A 208 -20.15 -1.26 -10.84
N THR A 209 -20.55 -0.16 -10.22
CA THR A 209 -19.72 0.52 -9.21
C THR A 209 -19.57 -0.30 -7.93
N ASP A 210 -20.63 -0.97 -7.45
CA ASP A 210 -20.57 -1.93 -6.34
C ASP A 210 -19.51 -3.01 -6.63
N LEU A 211 -19.60 -3.69 -7.79
CA LEU A 211 -18.65 -4.72 -8.22
C LEU A 211 -17.21 -4.19 -8.34
N GLN A 212 -17.01 -2.96 -8.79
CA GLN A 212 -15.68 -2.33 -8.83
C GLN A 212 -15.13 -2.06 -7.42
N THR A 213 -15.95 -1.61 -6.46
CA THR A 213 -15.50 -1.45 -5.07
C THR A 213 -15.19 -2.79 -4.40
N VAL A 214 -16.02 -3.82 -4.62
CA VAL A 214 -15.83 -5.17 -4.08
C VAL A 214 -14.58 -5.84 -4.65
N THR A 215 -14.35 -5.77 -5.97
CA THR A 215 -13.11 -6.30 -6.58
C THR A 215 -11.86 -5.48 -6.21
N GLY A 216 -12.01 -4.18 -5.93
CA GLY A 216 -10.97 -3.36 -5.31
C GLY A 216 -10.62 -3.84 -3.90
N ALA A 217 -11.63 -4.05 -3.04
CA ALA A 217 -11.47 -4.59 -1.69
C ALA A 217 -10.85 -6.00 -1.71
N GLN A 218 -11.29 -6.87 -2.62
CA GLN A 218 -10.74 -8.22 -2.80
C GLN A 218 -9.26 -8.19 -3.22
N LYS A 219 -8.84 -7.27 -4.10
CA LYS A 219 -7.42 -7.08 -4.44
C LYS A 219 -6.60 -6.58 -3.25
N MET A 220 -7.13 -5.65 -2.45
CA MET A 220 -6.46 -5.22 -1.22
C MET A 220 -6.34 -6.36 -0.21
N ALA A 221 -7.40 -7.16 -0.02
CA ALA A 221 -7.39 -8.34 0.85
C ALA A 221 -6.36 -9.39 0.39
N ASN A 222 -6.29 -9.70 -0.91
CA ASN A 222 -5.29 -10.63 -1.45
C ASN A 222 -3.86 -10.11 -1.25
N ASN A 223 -3.61 -8.81 -1.45
CA ASN A 223 -2.31 -8.19 -1.16
C ASN A 223 -1.97 -8.26 0.35
N GLN A 224 -2.97 -8.10 1.22
CA GLN A 224 -2.79 -8.21 2.68
C GLN A 224 -2.48 -9.66 3.09
N ILE A 225 -3.17 -10.64 2.52
CA ILE A 225 -2.89 -12.08 2.69
C ILE A 225 -1.46 -12.39 2.23
N GLN A 226 -1.06 -11.95 1.03
CA GLN A 226 0.29 -12.19 0.52
C GLN A 226 1.38 -11.52 1.38
N LYS A 227 1.12 -10.34 1.96
CA LYS A 227 2.02 -9.72 2.97
C LYS A 227 2.13 -10.62 4.21
N LEU A 228 1.01 -11.11 4.74
CA LEU A 228 0.97 -11.97 5.93
C LEU A 228 1.61 -13.35 5.70
N GLU A 229 1.43 -13.96 4.51
CA GLU A 229 2.09 -15.23 4.14
C GLU A 229 3.61 -15.10 4.10
N ASN A 230 4.13 -14.00 3.56
CA ASN A 230 5.57 -13.72 3.57
C ASN A 230 6.08 -13.48 5.00
N GLN A 231 5.36 -12.70 5.82
CA GLN A 231 5.71 -12.53 7.24
C GLN A 231 5.69 -13.85 8.02
N LEU A 232 4.72 -14.73 7.76
CA LEU A 232 4.64 -16.06 8.36
C LEU A 232 5.81 -16.97 7.93
N LYS A 233 6.24 -16.86 6.67
CA LYS A 233 7.40 -17.59 6.13
C LYS A 233 8.71 -17.10 6.76
N ASP A 234 8.88 -15.79 6.90
CA ASP A 234 10.04 -15.20 7.57
C ASP A 234 10.07 -15.55 9.07
N GLN A 235 8.93 -15.50 9.77
CA GLN A 235 8.83 -15.95 11.16
C GLN A 235 9.12 -17.45 11.34
N LYS A 236 8.71 -18.30 10.39
CA LYS A 236 9.12 -19.72 10.39
C LYS A 236 10.63 -19.85 10.24
N SER A 237 11.26 -19.09 9.32
CA SER A 237 12.72 -19.06 9.16
C SER A 237 13.46 -18.56 10.42
N THR A 238 12.92 -17.59 11.16
CA THR A 238 13.52 -17.16 12.43
C THR A 238 13.29 -18.16 13.56
N ASN A 239 12.14 -18.84 13.58
CA ASN A 239 11.87 -19.89 14.57
C ASN A 239 12.73 -21.14 14.34
N GLU A 240 13.00 -21.55 13.10
CA GLU A 240 13.96 -22.64 12.82
C GLU A 240 15.38 -22.28 13.30
N LYS A 241 15.82 -21.03 13.10
CA LYS A 241 17.12 -20.54 13.60
C LYS A 241 17.17 -20.53 15.13
N MET A 242 16.15 -19.97 15.79
CA MET A 242 16.07 -19.99 17.26
C MET A 242 15.94 -21.41 17.81
N GLN A 243 15.27 -22.34 17.13
CA GLN A 243 15.18 -23.74 17.52
C GLN A 243 16.56 -24.42 17.44
N ASN A 244 17.32 -24.20 16.36
CA ASN A 244 18.68 -24.69 16.23
C ASN A 244 19.61 -24.10 17.31
N GLU A 245 19.54 -22.79 17.58
CA GLU A 245 20.29 -22.15 18.67
C GLU A 245 19.90 -22.70 20.04
N ILE A 246 18.62 -22.99 20.27
CA ILE A 246 18.12 -23.64 21.50
C ILE A 246 18.67 -25.06 21.63
N ASP A 247 18.77 -25.82 20.54
CA ASP A 247 19.27 -27.19 20.56
C ASP A 247 20.81 -27.26 20.69
N ASP A 248 21.54 -26.32 20.08
CA ASP A 248 22.97 -26.09 20.35
C ASP A 248 23.22 -25.70 21.81
N LEU A 249 22.39 -24.83 22.39
CA LEU A 249 22.46 -24.45 23.80
C LEU A 249 22.09 -25.61 24.73
N LYS A 250 21.13 -26.48 24.38
CA LYS A 250 20.86 -27.73 25.11
C LYS A 250 22.06 -28.66 25.07
N LEU A 251 22.68 -28.84 23.89
CA LEU A 251 23.88 -29.66 23.72
C LEU A 251 25.04 -29.12 24.56
N ARG A 252 25.27 -27.80 24.53
CA ARG A 252 26.30 -27.14 25.34
C ARG A 252 26.02 -27.24 26.84
N ARG A 253 24.75 -27.13 27.26
CA ARG A 253 24.33 -27.37 28.66
C ARG A 253 24.58 -28.82 29.07
N MET A 254 24.34 -29.77 28.17
CA MET A 254 24.58 -31.20 28.42
C MET A 254 26.08 -31.53 28.51
N THR A 255 26.94 -30.93 27.68
CA THR A 255 28.41 -31.07 27.84
C THR A 255 28.88 -30.47 29.16
N LEU A 256 28.42 -29.26 29.51
CA LEU A 256 28.77 -28.61 30.79
C LEU A 256 28.25 -29.40 32.00
N GLN A 257 27.06 -30.01 31.92
CA GLN A 257 26.55 -30.88 32.98
C GLN A 257 27.41 -32.14 33.15
N ASN A 258 27.89 -32.73 32.04
CA ASN A 258 28.82 -33.86 32.09
C ASN A 258 30.19 -33.47 32.64
N GLU A 259 30.70 -32.28 32.30
CA GLU A 259 31.92 -31.71 32.90
C GLU A 259 31.75 -31.48 34.42
N ILE A 260 30.63 -30.91 34.86
CA ILE A 260 30.28 -30.75 36.29
C ILE A 260 30.19 -32.11 37.00
N ASN A 261 29.51 -33.10 36.39
CA ASN A 261 29.40 -34.44 36.95
C ASN A 261 30.77 -35.11 37.11
N ASN A 262 31.67 -34.97 36.11
CA ASN A 262 33.04 -35.47 36.19
C ASN A 262 33.86 -34.74 37.27
N MET A 263 33.73 -33.42 37.40
CA MET A 263 34.38 -32.64 38.46
C MET A 263 33.87 -33.02 39.85
N ASN A 264 32.57 -33.32 39.99
CA ASN A 264 31.99 -33.82 41.24
C ASN A 264 32.55 -35.20 41.61
N VAL A 265 32.68 -36.14 40.65
CA VAL A 265 33.32 -37.44 40.87
C VAL A 265 34.80 -37.28 41.26
N GLN A 266 35.52 -36.35 40.63
CA GLN A 266 36.89 -36.03 41.02
C GLN A 266 36.97 -35.45 42.45
N MET A 267 36.12 -34.47 42.79
CA MET A 267 36.01 -33.94 44.17
C MET A 267 35.70 -35.04 45.18
N GLU A 268 34.78 -35.96 44.88
CA GLU A 268 34.42 -37.04 45.79
C GLU A 268 35.58 -38.03 45.99
N SER A 269 36.36 -38.32 44.93
CA SER A 269 37.58 -39.14 45.04
C SER A 269 38.67 -38.46 45.89
N ILE A 270 38.87 -37.15 45.73
CA ILE A 270 39.81 -36.35 46.51
C ILE A 270 39.36 -36.26 47.97
N SER A 271 38.05 -36.11 48.21
CA SER A 271 37.45 -36.08 49.56
C SER A 271 37.66 -37.42 50.28
N LYS A 272 37.41 -38.56 49.59
CA LYS A 272 37.69 -39.91 50.11
C LYS A 272 39.16 -40.09 50.47
N ALA A 273 40.08 -39.71 49.57
CA ALA A 273 41.52 -39.77 49.82
C ALA A 273 41.97 -38.85 50.99
N LEU A 274 41.39 -37.65 51.11
CA LEU A 274 41.65 -36.71 52.20
C LEU A 274 41.08 -37.23 53.54
N GLU A 275 39.99 -37.97 53.51
CA GLU A 275 39.44 -38.63 54.70
C GLU A 275 40.27 -39.87 55.12
N GLU A 276 40.82 -40.62 54.17
CA GLU A 276 41.84 -41.65 54.43
C GLU A 276 43.12 -41.06 55.03
N LYS A 277 43.64 -39.97 54.48
CA LYS A 277 44.78 -39.26 55.09
C LYS A 277 44.45 -38.67 56.46
N ASN A 278 43.22 -38.26 56.72
CA ASN A 278 42.78 -37.92 58.08
C ASN A 278 42.72 -39.13 59.03
N LYS A 279 42.35 -40.32 58.54
CA LYS A 279 42.42 -41.57 59.32
C LYS A 279 43.87 -41.93 59.67
N GLU A 280 44.80 -41.83 58.71
CA GLU A 280 46.25 -41.97 58.94
C GLU A 280 46.77 -40.94 59.97
N LEU A 281 46.42 -39.67 59.82
CA LEU A 281 46.82 -38.59 60.75
C LEU A 281 46.30 -38.82 62.17
N ARG A 282 45.07 -39.32 62.32
CA ARG A 282 44.51 -39.71 63.63
C ARG A 282 45.29 -40.88 64.24
N MET A 283 45.64 -41.90 63.45
CA MET A 283 46.45 -43.04 63.91
C MET A 283 47.86 -42.60 64.35
N LEU A 284 48.53 -41.75 63.55
CA LEU A 284 49.82 -41.16 63.90
C LEU A 284 49.75 -40.26 65.14
N THR A 285 48.65 -39.52 65.32
CA THR A 285 48.42 -38.68 66.52
C THR A 285 48.22 -39.55 67.76
N GLN A 286 47.48 -40.65 67.66
CA GLN A 286 47.32 -41.62 68.74
C GLN A 286 48.67 -42.30 69.08
N LEU A 287 49.47 -42.67 68.09
CA LEU A 287 50.82 -43.22 68.29
C LEU A 287 51.74 -42.21 68.98
N ASN A 288 51.74 -40.94 68.54
CA ASN A 288 52.51 -39.86 69.14
C ASN A 288 52.06 -39.62 70.61
N ASN A 289 50.77 -39.70 70.91
CA ASN A 289 50.26 -39.60 72.27
C ASN A 289 50.62 -40.81 73.16
N ARG A 290 50.69 -42.03 72.60
CA ARG A 290 51.25 -43.22 73.31
C ARG A 290 52.74 -43.02 73.61
N LEU A 291 53.53 -42.63 72.62
CA LEU A 291 54.96 -42.33 72.79
C LEU A 291 55.21 -41.19 73.80
N LYS A 292 54.37 -40.15 73.82
CA LYS A 292 54.40 -39.11 74.87
C LYS A 292 54.07 -39.65 76.26
N SER A 293 53.12 -40.58 76.37
CA SER A 293 52.82 -41.25 77.64
C SER A 293 53.99 -42.11 78.12
N GLU A 294 54.65 -42.83 77.22
CA GLU A 294 55.83 -43.65 77.53
C GLU A 294 57.06 -42.79 77.86
N MET A 295 57.31 -41.71 77.13
CA MET A 295 58.30 -40.68 77.51
C MET A 295 57.96 -40.05 78.87
N GLY A 296 56.68 -39.92 79.22
CA GLY A 296 56.22 -39.51 80.55
C GLY A 296 56.57 -40.53 81.64
N LYS A 297 56.40 -41.84 81.37
CA LYS A 297 56.84 -42.93 82.27
C LYS A 297 58.36 -42.91 82.46
N TYR A 298 59.13 -42.90 81.37
CA TYR A 298 60.60 -42.83 81.42
C TYR A 298 61.11 -41.55 82.08
N LYS A 299 60.41 -40.42 81.94
CA LYS A 299 60.71 -39.20 82.69
C LYS A 299 60.45 -39.39 84.19
N ASN A 300 59.29 -39.92 84.58
CA ASN A 300 58.98 -40.18 85.99
C ASN A 300 59.96 -41.19 86.63
N GLU A 301 60.39 -42.19 85.86
CA GLU A 301 61.37 -43.19 86.26
C GLU A 301 62.79 -42.59 86.39
N LYS A 302 63.20 -41.73 85.45
CA LYS A 302 64.41 -40.89 85.57
C LYS A 302 64.34 -39.95 86.79
N ASP A 303 63.21 -39.29 87.02
CA ASP A 303 62.99 -38.37 88.14
C ASP A 303 62.90 -39.12 89.49
N TRP A 304 62.57 -40.41 89.48
CA TRP A 304 62.69 -41.30 90.65
C TRP A 304 64.14 -41.74 90.85
N LEU A 305 64.87 -42.10 89.79
CA LEU A 305 66.29 -42.46 89.84
C LEU A 305 67.16 -41.30 90.33
N THR A 306 66.94 -40.06 89.87
CA THR A 306 67.67 -38.88 90.37
C THR A 306 67.31 -38.57 91.82
N LYS A 307 66.04 -38.71 92.25
CA LYS A 307 65.67 -38.61 93.67
C LYS A 307 66.30 -39.71 94.53
N LYS A 308 66.53 -40.90 93.98
CA LYS A 308 67.25 -42.00 94.64
C LYS A 308 68.76 -41.69 94.73
N LEU A 309 69.35 -41.14 93.66
CA LEU A 309 70.74 -40.68 93.61
C LEU A 309 71.00 -39.59 94.66
N VAL A 310 70.20 -38.52 94.67
CA VAL A 310 70.26 -37.43 95.67
C VAL A 310 70.07 -37.95 97.10
N LYS A 311 69.27 -39.01 97.30
CA LYS A 311 69.20 -39.68 98.61
C LYS A 311 70.51 -40.39 98.98
N GLN A 312 71.16 -41.09 98.06
CA GLN A 312 72.48 -41.70 98.31
C GLN A 312 73.57 -40.65 98.52
N GLU A 313 73.61 -39.57 97.72
CA GLU A 313 74.49 -38.42 97.91
C GLU A 313 74.28 -37.78 99.30
N SER A 314 73.02 -37.66 99.75
CA SER A 314 72.70 -37.16 101.11
C SER A 314 73.08 -38.12 102.24
N MET A 315 73.26 -39.42 101.96
CA MET A 315 73.82 -40.39 102.91
C MET A 315 75.34 -40.34 102.89
N GLN A 316 75.97 -40.24 101.71
CA GLN A 316 77.40 -40.07 101.55
C GLN A 316 77.89 -38.81 102.28
N PHE A 317 77.24 -37.66 102.07
CA PHE A 317 77.54 -36.41 102.77
C PHE A 317 77.43 -36.53 104.31
N LYS A 318 76.50 -37.36 104.82
CA LYS A 318 76.38 -37.63 106.27
C LYS A 318 77.54 -38.49 106.76
N ILE A 319 77.91 -39.53 106.03
CA ILE A 319 79.05 -40.41 106.35
C ILE A 319 80.37 -39.62 106.29
N GLU A 320 80.55 -38.74 105.31
CA GLU A 320 81.70 -37.83 105.22
C GLU A 320 81.73 -36.81 106.37
N GLN A 321 80.57 -36.30 106.80
CA GLN A 321 80.48 -35.40 107.96
C GLN A 321 80.71 -36.13 109.30
N GLU A 322 80.32 -37.40 109.43
CA GLU A 322 80.62 -38.23 110.59
C GLU A 322 82.11 -38.62 110.63
N LEU A 323 82.70 -38.99 109.49
CA LEU A 323 84.14 -39.24 109.35
C LEU A 323 84.97 -38.00 109.76
N SER A 324 84.56 -36.81 109.33
CA SER A 324 85.18 -35.54 109.72
C SER A 324 85.10 -35.28 111.23
N LYS A 325 84.02 -35.67 111.90
CA LYS A 325 83.85 -35.51 113.36
C LYS A 325 84.68 -36.55 114.14
N SER A 326 84.77 -37.79 113.65
CA SER A 326 85.60 -38.84 114.27
C SER A 326 87.10 -38.54 114.20
N VAL A 327 87.58 -37.87 113.15
CA VAL A 327 88.99 -37.43 113.05
C VAL A 327 89.30 -36.28 114.04
N ALA A 328 88.31 -35.47 114.40
CA ALA A 328 88.48 -34.41 115.41
C ALA A 328 88.46 -34.95 116.86
N SER A 329 87.61 -35.94 117.18
CA SER A 329 87.52 -36.49 118.53
C SER A 329 88.72 -37.35 118.93
N LEU A 330 89.31 -38.10 117.98
CA LEU A 330 90.50 -38.92 118.24
C LEU A 330 91.69 -38.12 118.77
N LYS A 331 91.89 -36.87 118.32
CA LYS A 331 93.00 -36.02 118.76
C LYS A 331 92.84 -35.37 120.14
N HIS A 332 91.67 -35.47 120.77
CA HIS A 332 91.42 -34.95 122.11
C HIS A 332 91.40 -36.07 123.17
N ALA A 333 91.02 -37.29 122.77
CA ALA A 333 90.95 -38.45 123.66
C ALA A 333 92.33 -39.00 124.09
N GLU A 334 93.39 -38.73 123.33
CA GLU A 334 94.74 -39.27 123.59
C GLU A 334 95.53 -38.50 124.68
N SER A 335 95.07 -37.32 125.14
CA SER A 335 95.85 -36.45 126.04
C SER A 335 95.36 -36.33 127.49
N GLU A 336 94.14 -36.75 127.82
CA GLU A 336 93.56 -36.57 129.17
C GLU A 336 93.47 -37.86 130.01
N ILE A 337 93.59 -39.03 129.38
CA ILE A 337 93.59 -40.35 130.07
C ILE A 337 94.75 -40.49 131.09
N THR A 338 95.79 -39.65 130.99
CA THR A 338 96.97 -39.69 131.86
C THR A 338 96.92 -38.76 133.09
N MET A 339 95.87 -37.96 133.31
CA MET A 339 95.73 -37.16 134.54
C MET A 339 94.53 -37.56 135.41
N LEU A 340 94.81 -38.53 136.30
CA LEU A 340 94.34 -38.57 137.69
C LEU A 340 92.81 -38.56 137.88
N ASN A 341 92.15 -39.72 137.96
CA ASN A 341 92.10 -40.53 139.19
C ASN A 341 91.92 -39.74 140.50
N LYS A 342 91.08 -38.69 140.49
CA LYS A 342 90.43 -38.13 141.68
C LYS A 342 89.07 -37.51 141.31
N GLN A 343 88.00 -38.27 141.59
CA GLN A 343 86.72 -37.84 142.22
C GLN A 343 85.57 -38.86 142.01
N THR A 344 85.83 -40.05 141.46
CA THR A 344 84.87 -41.17 141.42
C THR A 344 84.84 -41.96 142.76
N GLU A 345 84.68 -41.26 143.89
CA GLU A 345 84.76 -41.83 145.25
C GLU A 345 83.74 -41.21 146.24
N THR A 346 82.72 -40.50 145.75
CA THR A 346 81.65 -39.90 146.60
C THR A 346 80.24 -40.17 146.11
N ASP A 347 80.03 -41.24 145.36
CA ASP A 347 78.67 -41.74 145.11
C ASP A 347 78.17 -42.49 146.36
N LYS A 348 77.32 -41.82 147.13
CA LYS A 348 76.46 -42.38 148.20
C LYS A 348 77.14 -43.39 149.15
N LYS A 349 77.92 -42.86 150.10
CA LYS A 349 77.72 -43.23 151.52
C LYS A 349 76.61 -42.30 152.03
N THR A 350 75.35 -42.70 152.15
CA THR A 350 74.72 -43.66 153.08
C THR A 350 74.84 -43.26 154.56
N ILE A 351 73.70 -43.32 155.25
CA ILE A 351 73.56 -43.50 156.70
C ILE A 351 74.04 -42.31 157.55
N GLU A 352 73.13 -41.34 157.73
CA GLU A 352 72.62 -40.82 159.02
C GLU A 352 71.72 -39.61 158.68
N SER A 353 70.44 -39.50 159.03
CA SER A 353 69.74 -39.73 160.32
C SER A 353 70.42 -38.99 161.47
N LEU A 354 69.86 -37.91 162.01
CA LEU A 354 68.47 -37.86 162.49
C LEU A 354 67.83 -36.47 162.45
N MET A 355 66.56 -36.49 162.86
CA MET A 355 65.83 -35.43 163.56
C MET A 355 66.73 -34.49 164.40
N ARG A 356 66.33 -33.20 164.41
CA ARG A 356 66.26 -32.31 165.60
C ARG A 356 67.62 -31.98 166.30
N GLU A 357 67.75 -30.87 167.02
CA GLU A 357 66.70 -30.11 167.70
C GLU A 357 66.91 -28.59 167.66
N LYS A 358 65.89 -27.88 168.15
CA LYS A 358 65.95 -26.48 168.58
C LYS A 358 66.75 -26.41 169.90
N ASP A 359 67.14 -25.20 170.30
CA ASP A 359 67.70 -24.86 171.62
C ASP A 359 69.13 -25.39 171.91
N ILE A 360 69.98 -24.73 172.71
CA ILE A 360 70.20 -23.29 172.98
C ILE A 360 71.56 -23.16 173.72
N ILE A 361 72.11 -21.94 173.87
CA ILE A 361 73.22 -21.59 174.78
C ILE A 361 74.59 -22.28 174.54
N THR A 362 75.51 -21.47 174.00
CA THR A 362 76.92 -21.52 174.41
C THR A 362 77.05 -21.16 175.91
N LYS A 363 77.40 -22.12 176.77
CA LYS A 363 78.42 -21.99 177.86
C LYS A 363 78.47 -23.20 178.82
N ASN A 364 79.04 -24.28 178.29
CA ASN A 364 80.08 -25.13 178.89
C ASN A 364 79.91 -25.73 180.32
N MET A 365 79.86 -27.06 180.35
CA MET A 365 80.48 -27.98 181.33
C MET A 365 80.26 -27.80 182.85
N ALA A 366 79.77 -28.87 183.50
CA ALA A 366 80.54 -29.63 184.51
C ALA A 366 79.79 -30.89 185.00
N ASN A 367 80.50 -32.02 185.11
CA ASN A 367 80.86 -32.61 186.42
C ASN A 367 81.47 -34.02 186.26
N LEU A 368 82.79 -34.10 186.37
CA LEU A 368 83.45 -35.22 187.02
C LEU A 368 84.09 -34.66 188.30
N LYS A 369 83.65 -35.14 189.47
CA LYS A 369 84.26 -34.85 190.76
C LYS A 369 84.63 -36.17 191.43
N GLU A 370 85.92 -36.42 191.60
CA GLU A 370 86.53 -36.15 192.91
C GLU A 370 88.07 -36.24 192.86
N THR A 371 88.71 -35.07 193.03
CA THR A 371 89.92 -34.96 193.86
C THR A 371 89.87 -33.66 194.67
N VAL A 372 89.54 -33.77 195.97
CA VAL A 372 89.88 -32.84 197.08
C VAL A 372 89.05 -31.55 197.31
N LYS A 373 88.16 -31.64 198.33
CA LYS A 373 87.83 -30.70 199.45
C LYS A 373 88.35 -29.24 199.48
N LYS A 374 87.41 -28.28 199.72
CA LYS A 374 87.17 -27.40 200.93
C LYS A 374 86.19 -26.24 200.61
N PHE A 375 85.58 -25.41 201.51
CA PHE A 375 85.13 -25.47 202.93
C PHE A 375 84.18 -24.27 203.28
N GLN A 376 83.16 -24.48 204.14
CA GLN A 376 82.57 -23.60 205.22
C GLN A 376 82.11 -22.11 204.97
N ILE A 377 81.48 -21.38 205.93
CA ILE A 377 80.17 -21.52 206.68
C ILE A 377 79.94 -20.35 207.70
N GLU A 378 78.68 -20.09 208.11
CA GLU A 378 78.17 -19.51 209.41
C GLU A 378 77.80 -18.01 209.69
N LEU A 379 76.86 -17.88 210.66
CA LEU A 379 76.47 -16.77 211.59
C LEU A 379 75.99 -15.41 211.02
N ALA A 380 74.90 -14.73 211.44
CA ALA A 380 73.85 -14.86 212.48
C ALA A 380 74.08 -14.29 213.92
N VAL A 381 72.98 -13.73 214.49
CA VAL A 381 72.74 -13.18 215.85
C VAL A 381 73.20 -11.72 216.13
N TYR A 382 72.23 -10.82 216.45
CA TYR A 382 72.33 -9.81 217.54
C TYR A 382 71.06 -8.93 217.79
N GLU A 383 70.14 -8.77 216.83
CA GLU A 383 69.11 -7.71 216.86
C GLU A 383 67.84 -7.98 217.70
N GLN A 384 67.94 -8.02 219.03
CA GLN A 384 66.75 -8.20 219.91
C GLN A 384 66.21 -6.92 220.58
N ASN A 385 66.98 -5.82 220.64
CA ASN A 385 66.65 -4.66 221.48
C ASN A 385 65.90 -3.49 220.80
N LYS A 386 65.75 -3.45 219.46
CA LYS A 386 65.13 -2.32 218.74
C LYS A 386 63.59 -2.29 218.79
N ARG A 387 62.96 -2.89 219.81
CA ARG A 387 61.63 -3.51 219.70
C ARG A 387 60.42 -2.63 220.08
N LYS A 388 60.53 -1.29 220.13
CA LYS A 388 59.49 -0.42 220.75
C LYS A 388 59.18 0.95 220.12
N LEU A 389 59.87 1.39 219.06
CA LEU A 389 59.58 2.69 218.39
C LEU A 389 58.99 2.54 216.98
N GLU A 390 58.86 1.31 216.47
CA GLU A 390 58.38 1.02 215.12
C GLU A 390 56.88 0.65 215.09
N SER A 391 56.23 0.59 216.26
CA SER A 391 54.86 0.10 216.42
C SER A 391 53.76 1.12 216.10
N GLU A 392 54.10 2.39 215.89
CA GLU A 392 53.12 3.47 215.63
C GLU A 392 53.12 3.94 214.17
N THR A 393 53.99 3.39 213.31
CA THR A 393 54.17 3.84 211.92
C THR A 393 53.43 2.97 210.89
N ASP A 394 53.18 1.70 211.19
CA ASP A 394 52.60 0.74 210.23
C ASP A 394 51.09 0.95 209.97
N GLU A 395 50.31 1.41 210.95
CA GLU A 395 48.85 1.48 210.81
C GLU A 395 48.40 2.51 209.74
N LEU A 396 49.13 3.61 209.58
CA LEU A 396 48.82 4.64 208.58
C LEU A 396 49.20 4.24 207.15
N THR A 397 50.14 3.29 206.96
CA THR A 397 50.59 2.89 205.61
C THR A 397 49.68 1.86 204.94
N GLN A 398 48.92 1.07 205.71
CA GLN A 398 48.02 0.06 205.13
C GLN A 398 46.80 0.68 204.43
N ALA A 399 46.20 1.74 204.99
CA ALA A 399 45.01 2.38 204.45
C ALA A 399 45.20 2.95 203.02
N SER A 400 46.38 3.52 202.73
CA SER A 400 46.68 4.13 201.43
C SER A 400 46.70 3.12 200.26
N ASN A 401 47.12 1.88 200.53
CA ASN A 401 47.33 0.85 199.51
C ASN A 401 46.04 0.15 199.01
N VAL A 402 44.90 0.40 199.66
CA VAL A 402 43.60 -0.15 199.22
C VAL A 402 42.99 0.70 198.11
N VAL A 403 42.96 2.04 198.30
CA VAL A 403 42.34 2.98 197.36
C VAL A 403 42.98 2.90 195.96
N LYS A 404 44.30 2.71 195.89
CA LYS A 404 45.05 2.70 194.64
C LYS A 404 44.64 1.58 193.67
N ARG A 405 44.32 0.38 194.18
CA ARG A 405 43.99 -0.80 193.35
C ARG A 405 42.64 -0.67 192.64
N ASN A 406 41.68 0.05 193.22
CA ASN A 406 40.35 0.19 192.65
C ASN A 406 40.32 1.13 191.43
N MET A 407 41.31 2.02 191.29
CA MET A 407 41.41 2.92 190.13
C MET A 407 41.79 2.17 188.85
N GLU A 408 42.84 1.34 188.91
CA GLU A 408 43.41 0.61 187.75
C GLU A 408 42.46 -0.40 187.11
N ALA A 409 41.41 -0.82 187.82
CA ALA A 409 40.39 -1.73 187.31
C ALA A 409 39.42 -1.01 186.35
N VAL A 410 38.93 0.18 186.75
CA VAL A 410 37.90 0.93 185.99
C VAL A 410 38.47 1.48 184.68
N GLU A 411 39.74 1.89 184.66
CA GLU A 411 40.39 2.37 183.43
C GLU A 411 40.47 1.30 182.34
N LYS A 412 40.66 0.02 182.71
CA LYS A 412 40.75 -1.10 181.76
C LYS A 412 39.41 -1.48 181.13
N GLU A 413 38.30 -1.32 181.86
CA GLU A 413 36.96 -1.59 181.29
C GLU A 413 36.56 -0.51 180.28
N ARG A 414 36.88 0.77 180.53
CA ARG A 414 36.66 1.87 179.58
C ARG A 414 37.29 1.58 178.21
N ASP A 415 38.57 1.20 178.21
CA ASP A 415 39.34 1.08 176.96
C ASP A 415 38.90 -0.12 176.12
N LYS A 416 38.38 -1.19 176.75
CA LYS A 416 37.81 -2.33 176.04
C LYS A 416 36.55 -1.95 175.24
N PHE A 417 35.61 -1.24 175.86
CA PHE A 417 34.37 -0.84 175.17
C PHE A 417 34.61 0.18 174.04
N SER A 418 35.67 0.99 174.12
CA SER A 418 36.03 1.92 173.03
C SER A 418 36.53 1.21 171.76
N LEU A 419 37.14 0.02 171.89
CA LEU A 419 37.59 -0.78 170.74
C LEU A 419 36.43 -1.51 170.06
N GLU A 420 35.57 -2.17 170.85
CA GLU A 420 34.39 -2.88 170.32
C GLU A 420 33.44 -1.94 169.57
N ALA A 421 33.28 -0.70 170.04
CA ALA A 421 32.51 0.33 169.34
C ALA A 421 33.13 0.77 167.99
N GLN A 422 34.46 0.72 167.86
CA GLN A 422 35.17 1.12 166.65
C GLN A 422 35.16 0.02 165.58
N GLU A 423 35.31 -1.26 165.96
CA GLU A 423 35.19 -2.40 165.03
C GLU A 423 33.77 -2.49 164.43
N LEU A 424 32.73 -2.27 165.25
CA LEU A 424 31.34 -2.27 164.79
C LEU A 424 31.02 -1.11 163.83
N ALA A 425 31.68 0.04 163.99
CA ALA A 425 31.52 1.16 163.06
C ALA A 425 32.10 0.83 161.68
N GLN A 426 33.31 0.25 161.63
CA GLN A 426 33.99 -0.13 160.39
C GLN A 426 33.16 -1.13 159.57
N GLN A 427 32.62 -2.18 160.21
CA GLN A 427 31.82 -3.21 159.52
C GLN A 427 30.54 -2.65 158.88
N VAL A 428 29.97 -1.57 159.44
CA VAL A 428 28.79 -0.90 158.86
C VAL A 428 29.17 -0.06 157.65
N GLU A 429 30.34 0.60 157.66
CA GLU A 429 30.83 1.40 156.52
C GLU A 429 31.19 0.49 155.33
N ASP A 430 31.97 -0.57 155.57
CA ASP A 430 32.35 -1.57 154.55
C ASP A 430 31.10 -2.17 153.85
N GLY A 431 30.06 -2.49 154.62
CA GLY A 431 28.80 -3.05 154.12
C GLY A 431 27.95 -2.05 153.30
N MET A 432 28.07 -0.74 153.55
CA MET A 432 27.41 0.27 152.72
C MET A 432 28.07 0.42 151.35
N ASP A 433 29.39 0.29 151.26
CA ASP A 433 30.12 0.39 150.00
C ASP A 433 29.98 -0.87 149.12
N GLU A 434 29.90 -2.09 149.69
CA GLU A 434 29.48 -3.28 148.94
C GLU A 434 28.09 -3.11 148.30
N LEU A 435 27.12 -2.60 149.06
CA LEU A 435 25.77 -2.32 148.55
C LEU A 435 25.82 -1.32 147.39
N ARG A 436 26.67 -0.29 147.49
CA ARG A 436 26.90 0.72 146.46
C ARG A 436 27.47 0.11 145.17
N LEU A 437 28.47 -0.76 145.29
CA LEU A 437 29.07 -1.49 144.17
C LEU A 437 28.02 -2.35 143.45
N LYS A 438 27.18 -3.08 144.19
CA LYS A 438 26.10 -3.89 143.60
C LYS A 438 25.01 -3.05 142.93
N GLN A 439 24.71 -1.87 143.45
CA GLN A 439 23.80 -0.93 142.80
C GLN A 439 24.32 -0.47 141.42
N VAL A 440 25.64 -0.29 141.27
CA VAL A 440 26.30 0.06 139.99
C VAL A 440 26.30 -1.12 139.02
N GLU A 441 26.65 -2.34 139.46
CA GLU A 441 26.58 -3.56 138.62
C GLU A 441 25.18 -3.76 138.00
N ILE A 442 24.13 -3.57 138.80
CA ILE A 442 22.73 -3.71 138.36
C ILE A 442 22.36 -2.64 137.31
N PHE A 443 22.87 -1.42 137.44
CA PHE A 443 22.64 -0.36 136.45
C PHE A 443 23.31 -0.70 135.11
N ASP A 444 24.56 -1.15 135.16
CA ASP A 444 25.35 -1.49 133.98
C ASP A 444 24.78 -2.69 133.22
N LEU A 445 24.28 -3.71 133.93
CA LEU A 445 23.57 -4.86 133.33
C LEU A 445 22.25 -4.44 132.68
N LYS A 446 21.45 -3.56 133.32
CA LYS A 446 20.22 -3.01 132.71
C LYS A 446 20.53 -2.20 131.45
N LYS A 447 21.59 -1.40 131.44
CA LYS A 447 22.04 -0.66 130.26
C LYS A 447 22.41 -1.60 129.11
N ARG A 448 23.22 -2.65 129.37
CA ARG A 448 23.60 -3.66 128.37
C ARG A 448 22.39 -4.42 127.80
N LEU A 449 21.36 -4.68 128.62
CA LEU A 449 20.12 -5.30 128.15
C LEU A 449 19.39 -4.42 127.12
N VAL A 450 19.22 -3.12 127.41
CA VAL A 450 18.59 -2.16 126.47
C VAL A 450 19.43 -2.00 125.20
N GLU A 451 20.75 -1.99 125.30
CA GLU A 451 21.65 -1.99 124.14
C GLU A 451 21.58 -3.28 123.30
N ALA A 452 21.21 -4.41 123.90
CA ALA A 452 20.98 -5.67 123.18
C ALA A 452 19.60 -5.71 122.51
N GLU A 453 18.53 -5.30 123.20
CA GLU A 453 17.19 -5.21 122.63
C GLU A 453 17.11 -4.25 121.44
N THR A 454 17.76 -3.09 121.53
CA THR A 454 17.78 -2.11 120.44
C THR A 454 18.51 -2.66 119.21
N LYS A 455 19.65 -3.35 119.38
CA LYS A 455 20.35 -4.07 118.29
C LYS A 455 19.50 -5.19 117.70
N TYR A 456 18.75 -5.95 118.52
CA TYR A 456 17.85 -6.98 118.04
C TYR A 456 16.73 -6.39 117.15
N ARG A 457 16.07 -5.31 117.59
CA ARG A 457 15.02 -4.64 116.79
C ARG A 457 15.59 -4.06 115.49
N GLN A 458 16.81 -3.52 115.50
CA GLN A 458 17.50 -3.06 114.29
C GLN A 458 17.76 -4.21 113.30
N GLN A 459 18.24 -5.37 113.78
CA GLN A 459 18.43 -6.58 112.97
C GLN A 459 17.10 -7.10 112.38
N GLN A 460 16.03 -7.13 113.17
CA GLN A 460 14.70 -7.54 112.69
C GLN A 460 14.19 -6.62 111.59
N ASN A 461 14.24 -5.31 111.79
CA ASN A 461 13.79 -4.33 110.79
C ASN A 461 14.58 -4.44 109.47
N LEU A 462 15.90 -4.69 109.55
CA LEU A 462 16.74 -4.91 108.37
C LEU A 462 16.38 -6.20 107.62
N PHE A 463 16.09 -7.28 108.34
CA PHE A 463 15.63 -8.54 107.73
C PHE A 463 14.25 -8.39 107.05
N GLU A 464 13.32 -7.67 107.69
CA GLU A 464 12.00 -7.37 107.12
C GLU A 464 12.10 -6.48 105.87
N ALA A 465 13.00 -5.49 105.87
CA ALA A 465 13.30 -4.68 104.68
C ALA A 465 13.89 -5.52 103.53
N VAL A 466 14.94 -6.30 103.77
CA VAL A 466 15.55 -7.18 102.75
C VAL A 466 14.55 -8.21 102.22
N ARG A 467 13.60 -8.67 103.04
CA ARG A 467 12.50 -9.54 102.60
C ARG A 467 11.49 -8.80 101.73
N ALA A 468 11.16 -7.55 102.04
CA ALA A 468 10.31 -6.70 101.20
C ALA A 468 10.99 -6.41 99.84
N ASP A 469 12.27 -6.04 99.85
CA ASP A 469 13.07 -5.80 98.63
C ASP A 469 13.14 -7.06 97.75
N ARG A 470 13.42 -8.23 98.34
CA ARG A 470 13.38 -9.51 97.61
C ARG A 470 12.01 -9.75 96.97
N ASN A 471 10.93 -9.53 97.70
CA ASN A 471 9.57 -9.72 97.18
C ASN A 471 9.26 -8.73 96.05
N SER A 472 9.71 -7.48 96.17
CA SER A 472 9.58 -6.44 95.15
C SER A 472 10.33 -6.82 93.87
N CYS A 473 11.62 -7.13 93.97
CA CYS A 473 12.43 -7.59 92.83
C CYS A 473 11.88 -8.89 92.22
N SER A 474 11.32 -9.80 93.02
CA SER A 474 10.69 -11.02 92.50
C SER A 474 9.39 -10.73 91.73
N LYS A 475 8.65 -9.68 92.11
CA LYS A 475 7.45 -9.25 91.39
C LYS A 475 7.83 -8.57 90.06
N SER A 476 8.77 -7.63 90.09
CA SER A 476 9.26 -6.95 88.88
C SER A 476 9.99 -7.89 87.92
N LEU A 477 10.60 -8.97 88.40
CA LEU A 477 11.15 -10.03 87.54
C LEU A 477 10.03 -10.78 86.78
N ILE A 478 8.91 -11.10 87.44
CA ILE A 478 7.77 -11.75 86.80
C ILE A 478 7.11 -10.79 85.79
N GLU A 479 6.88 -9.54 86.18
CA GLU A 479 6.33 -8.50 85.30
C GLU A 479 7.19 -8.32 84.04
N ALA A 480 8.52 -8.25 84.18
CA ALA A 480 9.43 -8.19 83.04
C ALA A 480 9.47 -9.50 82.21
N GLN A 481 9.22 -10.67 82.81
CA GLN A 481 9.10 -11.93 82.06
C GLN A 481 7.81 -11.99 81.24
N ASP A 482 6.70 -11.51 81.79
CA ASP A 482 5.41 -11.41 81.12
C ASP A 482 5.47 -10.37 79.98
N GLU A 483 6.06 -9.19 80.20
CA GLU A 483 6.35 -8.20 79.14
C GLU A 483 7.20 -8.80 78.01
N ILE A 484 8.27 -9.53 78.34
CA ILE A 484 9.12 -10.22 77.36
C ILE A 484 8.32 -11.29 76.58
N GLN A 485 7.35 -11.95 77.22
CA GLN A 485 6.49 -12.94 76.55
C GLN A 485 5.46 -12.27 75.64
N GLU A 486 4.86 -11.15 76.04
CA GLU A 486 3.97 -10.36 75.21
C GLU A 486 4.71 -9.77 74.01
N LEU A 487 5.88 -9.16 74.21
CA LEU A 487 6.73 -8.66 73.14
C LEU A 487 7.15 -9.76 72.15
N LYS A 488 7.41 -10.99 72.61
CA LYS A 488 7.65 -12.16 71.74
C LYS A 488 6.40 -12.61 70.98
N SER A 489 5.21 -12.44 71.54
CA SER A 489 3.94 -12.70 70.85
C SER A 489 3.70 -11.66 69.76
N ASN A 490 3.80 -10.38 70.12
CA ASN A 490 3.64 -9.24 69.21
C ASN A 490 4.69 -9.29 68.07
N PHE A 491 5.94 -9.66 68.35
CA PHE A 491 6.97 -9.88 67.32
C PHE A 491 6.61 -11.01 66.34
N LYS A 492 6.00 -12.12 66.79
CA LYS A 492 5.53 -13.18 65.88
C LYS A 492 4.39 -12.68 64.99
N ILE A 493 3.46 -11.90 65.54
CA ILE A 493 2.32 -11.33 64.80
C ILE A 493 2.83 -10.35 63.74
N THR A 494 3.70 -9.41 64.11
CA THR A 494 4.27 -8.45 63.15
C THR A 494 5.18 -9.11 62.13
N ASN A 495 5.95 -10.15 62.49
CA ASN A 495 6.71 -10.91 61.51
C ASN A 495 5.80 -11.66 60.52
N HIS A 496 4.67 -12.22 60.97
CA HIS A 496 3.70 -12.85 60.07
C HIS A 496 3.06 -11.82 59.12
N GLN A 497 2.70 -10.63 59.63
CA GLN A 497 2.23 -9.51 58.82
C GLN A 497 3.28 -9.04 57.81
N ILE A 498 4.57 -9.03 58.19
CA ILE A 498 5.68 -8.69 57.29
C ILE A 498 5.82 -9.72 56.15
N GLU A 499 5.73 -11.02 56.44
CA GLU A 499 5.76 -12.03 55.35
C GLU A 499 4.52 -11.94 54.46
N GLN A 500 3.32 -11.74 55.03
CA GLN A 500 2.10 -11.55 54.24
C GLN A 500 2.19 -10.30 53.33
N LEU A 501 2.74 -9.18 53.85
CA LEU A 501 2.95 -7.97 53.06
C LEU A 501 4.02 -8.14 51.98
N LYS A 502 5.06 -8.96 52.20
CA LYS A 502 6.02 -9.32 51.14
C LYS A 502 5.36 -10.15 50.04
N GLU A 503 4.48 -11.08 50.39
CA GLU A 503 3.76 -11.92 49.43
C GLU A 503 2.73 -11.10 48.62
N ASP A 504 2.03 -10.16 49.26
CA ASP A 504 1.20 -9.14 48.61
C ASP A 504 2.00 -8.20 47.69
N VAL A 505 3.25 -7.85 48.05
CA VAL A 505 4.15 -7.07 47.20
C VAL A 505 4.61 -7.90 46.00
N ALA A 506 5.12 -9.10 46.22
CA ALA A 506 5.63 -9.97 45.14
C ALA A 506 4.53 -10.35 44.13
N THR A 507 3.29 -10.59 44.59
CA THR A 507 2.15 -10.83 43.69
C THR A 507 1.72 -9.58 42.92
N LYS A 508 1.84 -8.38 43.51
CA LYS A 508 1.63 -7.10 42.80
C LYS A 508 2.74 -6.78 41.80
N GLU A 509 4.00 -7.03 42.13
CA GLU A 509 5.14 -6.89 41.21
C GLU A 509 4.99 -7.85 40.02
N ALA A 510 4.66 -9.12 40.27
CA ALA A 510 4.38 -10.11 39.22
C ALA A 510 3.12 -9.79 38.38
N SER A 511 2.23 -8.92 38.87
CA SER A 511 1.08 -8.40 38.12
C SER A 511 1.47 -7.15 37.33
N LEU A 512 2.24 -6.23 37.92
CA LEU A 512 2.77 -5.05 37.26
C LEU A 512 3.60 -5.42 36.02
N ILE A 513 4.50 -6.41 36.14
CA ILE A 513 5.33 -6.90 35.02
C ILE A 513 4.46 -7.46 33.87
N LYS A 514 3.29 -8.04 34.17
CA LYS A 514 2.34 -8.51 33.14
C LYS A 514 1.65 -7.32 32.45
N GLU A 515 1.21 -6.32 33.21
CA GLU A 515 0.60 -5.12 32.64
C GLU A 515 1.62 -4.31 31.82
N GLU A 516 2.86 -4.18 32.26
CA GLU A 516 3.96 -3.56 31.50
C GLU A 516 4.24 -4.32 30.18
N PHE A 517 4.21 -5.65 30.21
CA PHE A 517 4.34 -6.47 29.00
C PHE A 517 3.15 -6.32 28.04
N LEU A 518 1.92 -6.28 28.56
CA LEU A 518 0.71 -6.06 27.76
C LEU A 518 0.68 -4.64 27.16
N LEU A 519 1.06 -3.63 27.94
CA LEU A 519 1.23 -2.25 27.48
C LEU A 519 2.29 -2.18 26.37
N GLY A 520 3.47 -2.77 26.58
CA GLY A 520 4.53 -2.82 25.57
C GLY A 520 4.18 -3.61 24.30
N LYS A 521 3.18 -4.51 24.36
CA LYS A 521 2.59 -5.17 23.18
C LYS A 521 1.60 -4.22 22.49
N ALA A 522 0.70 -3.60 23.24
CA ALA A 522 -0.29 -2.64 22.72
C ALA A 522 0.36 -1.39 22.10
N GLU A 523 1.48 -0.91 22.65
CA GLU A 523 2.25 0.20 22.07
C GLU A 523 2.91 -0.16 20.73
N LYS A 524 3.41 -1.40 20.59
CA LYS A 524 3.94 -1.89 19.31
C LYS A 524 2.83 -2.03 18.27
N GLU A 525 1.68 -2.61 18.65
CA GLU A 525 0.52 -2.74 17.79
C GLU A 525 -0.01 -1.37 17.33
N LYS A 526 -0.12 -0.41 18.26
CA LYS A 526 -0.44 1.00 17.99
C LYS A 526 0.51 1.66 16.99
N GLU A 527 1.84 1.48 17.16
CA GLU A 527 2.80 2.10 16.25
C GLU A 527 2.81 1.43 14.87
N SER A 528 2.61 0.10 14.77
CA SER A 528 2.39 -0.57 13.48
C SER A 528 1.11 -0.08 12.78
N LEU A 529 -0.01 0.03 13.49
CA LEU A 529 -1.26 0.56 12.96
C LEU A 529 -1.13 2.02 12.50
N LYS A 530 -0.28 2.82 13.18
CA LYS A 530 0.04 4.18 12.78
C LYS A 530 0.89 4.23 11.50
N VAL A 531 1.86 3.34 11.33
CA VAL A 531 2.64 3.20 10.08
C VAL A 531 1.74 2.77 8.91
N ASP A 532 0.84 1.80 9.13
CA ASP A 532 -0.12 1.35 8.11
C ASP A 532 -1.15 2.45 7.75
N LEU A 533 -1.55 3.28 8.73
CA LEU A 533 -2.41 4.44 8.51
C LEU A 533 -1.69 5.53 7.69
N GLU A 534 -0.43 5.85 8.02
CA GLU A 534 0.39 6.80 7.26
C GLU A 534 0.64 6.30 5.81
N HIS A 535 0.87 4.99 5.64
CA HIS A 535 0.99 4.33 4.34
C HIS A 535 -0.31 4.44 3.52
N SER A 536 -1.45 4.11 4.12
CA SER A 536 -2.78 4.16 3.47
C SER A 536 -3.21 5.60 3.13
N HIS A 537 -2.87 6.57 3.99
CA HIS A 537 -3.09 7.99 3.71
C HIS A 537 -2.27 8.46 2.51
N LYS A 538 -1.02 7.99 2.37
CA LYS A 538 -0.16 8.30 1.23
C LYS A 538 -0.70 7.68 -0.06
N GLU A 539 -1.01 6.38 -0.07
CA GLU A 539 -1.61 5.72 -1.24
C GLU A 539 -2.91 6.40 -1.67
N SER A 540 -3.77 6.76 -0.71
CA SER A 540 -4.98 7.54 -0.96
C SER A 540 -4.68 8.93 -1.56
N SER A 541 -3.55 9.55 -1.22
CA SER A 541 -3.13 10.84 -1.79
C SER A 541 -2.61 10.68 -3.23
N ASP A 542 -1.81 9.66 -3.47
CA ASP A 542 -1.22 9.38 -4.78
C ASP A 542 -2.33 8.96 -5.78
N LEU A 543 -3.31 8.15 -5.35
CA LEU A 543 -4.52 7.82 -6.11
C LEU A 543 -5.38 9.06 -6.41
N ARG A 544 -5.56 9.97 -5.43
CA ARG A 544 -6.26 11.25 -5.67
C ARG A 544 -5.54 12.13 -6.69
N HIS A 545 -4.21 12.08 -6.74
CA HIS A 545 -3.44 12.80 -7.75
C HIS A 545 -3.68 12.23 -9.16
N ALA A 546 -3.55 10.91 -9.32
CA ALA A 546 -3.78 10.21 -10.58
C ALA A 546 -5.21 10.43 -11.12
N ILE A 547 -6.23 10.41 -10.25
CA ILE A 547 -7.62 10.74 -10.63
C ILE A 547 -7.74 12.18 -11.16
N GLU A 548 -7.01 13.14 -10.59
CA GLU A 548 -7.03 14.54 -11.05
C GLU A 548 -6.13 14.79 -12.27
N GLU A 549 -5.25 13.86 -12.65
CA GLU A 549 -4.57 13.85 -13.95
C GLU A 549 -5.48 13.27 -15.04
N LEU A 550 -6.09 12.10 -14.80
CA LEU A 550 -7.07 11.49 -15.71
C LEU A 550 -8.26 12.42 -16.02
N LYS A 551 -8.75 13.19 -15.04
CA LYS A 551 -9.78 14.24 -15.25
C LYS A 551 -9.33 15.41 -16.13
N LYS A 552 -8.03 15.66 -16.29
CA LYS A 552 -7.51 16.68 -17.22
C LYS A 552 -7.45 16.10 -18.62
N GLU A 553 -6.97 14.86 -18.76
CA GLU A 553 -6.98 14.12 -20.02
C GLU A 553 -8.40 13.96 -20.56
N GLU A 554 -9.35 13.55 -19.71
CA GLU A 554 -10.78 13.46 -20.04
C GLU A 554 -11.33 14.80 -20.60
N LYS A 555 -10.97 15.93 -19.98
CA LYS A 555 -11.36 17.27 -20.48
C LYS A 555 -10.74 17.59 -21.84
N THR A 556 -9.49 17.21 -22.09
CA THR A 556 -8.85 17.39 -23.41
C THR A 556 -9.46 16.48 -24.48
N PHE A 557 -9.81 15.24 -24.15
CA PHE A 557 -10.50 14.33 -25.07
C PHE A 557 -11.92 14.82 -25.38
N ARG A 558 -12.70 15.23 -24.36
CA ARG A 558 -14.03 15.85 -24.55
C ARG A 558 -13.95 17.09 -25.46
N HIS A 559 -12.93 17.95 -25.30
CA HIS A 559 -12.73 19.10 -26.17
C HIS A 559 -12.36 18.71 -27.61
N THR A 560 -11.51 17.69 -27.78
CA THR A 560 -11.11 17.17 -29.11
C THR A 560 -12.30 16.54 -29.83
N ILE A 561 -13.14 15.77 -29.13
CA ILE A 561 -14.39 15.21 -29.66
C ILE A 561 -15.32 16.35 -30.13
N HIS A 562 -15.52 17.38 -29.31
CA HIS A 562 -16.37 18.52 -29.67
C HIS A 562 -15.89 19.26 -30.94
N LEU A 563 -14.57 19.45 -31.10
CA LEU A 563 -14.00 20.02 -32.33
C LEU A 563 -14.25 19.10 -33.55
N ALA A 564 -14.10 17.79 -33.40
CA ALA A 564 -14.40 16.83 -34.46
C ALA A 564 -15.90 16.80 -34.82
N GLU A 565 -16.81 16.92 -33.85
CA GLU A 565 -18.26 17.05 -34.07
C GLU A 565 -18.61 18.33 -34.85
N MET A 566 -17.96 19.45 -34.53
CA MET A 566 -18.09 20.70 -35.29
C MET A 566 -17.60 20.54 -36.73
N ASP A 567 -16.47 19.86 -36.96
CA ASP A 567 -15.94 19.63 -38.29
C ASP A 567 -16.80 18.65 -39.11
N ILE A 568 -17.31 17.59 -38.51
CA ILE A 568 -18.30 16.70 -39.14
C ILE A 568 -19.58 17.49 -39.50
N SER A 569 -20.01 18.39 -38.63
CA SER A 569 -21.20 19.23 -38.85
C SER A 569 -20.99 20.31 -39.94
N ARG A 570 -19.75 20.72 -40.18
CA ARG A 570 -19.34 21.57 -41.30
C ARG A 570 -19.32 20.75 -42.61
N LEU A 571 -18.58 19.64 -42.63
CA LEU A 571 -18.43 18.79 -43.81
C LEU A 571 -19.77 18.22 -44.31
N LYS A 572 -20.74 17.94 -43.42
CA LYS A 572 -22.11 17.58 -43.82
C LYS A 572 -22.77 18.68 -44.65
N LYS A 573 -22.70 19.94 -44.20
CA LYS A 573 -23.26 21.09 -44.95
C LYS A 573 -22.55 21.30 -46.29
N ASP A 574 -21.23 21.07 -46.33
CA ASP A 574 -20.46 21.16 -47.57
C ASP A 574 -20.82 20.02 -48.56
N VAL A 575 -21.20 18.83 -48.06
CA VAL A 575 -21.78 17.75 -48.88
C VAL A 575 -23.19 18.11 -49.33
N ASP A 576 -24.03 18.66 -48.46
CA ASP A 576 -25.39 19.08 -48.79
C ASP A 576 -25.40 20.17 -49.89
N THR A 577 -24.50 21.16 -49.84
CA THR A 577 -24.38 22.16 -50.91
C THR A 577 -23.90 21.55 -52.22
N ILE A 578 -22.89 20.69 -52.20
CA ILE A 578 -22.41 19.96 -53.41
C ILE A 578 -23.52 19.07 -54.01
N MET A 579 -24.36 18.45 -53.18
CA MET A 579 -25.52 17.67 -53.66
C MET A 579 -26.58 18.57 -54.31
N ASN A 580 -26.89 19.74 -53.72
CA ASN A 580 -27.79 20.72 -54.32
C ASN A 580 -27.24 21.26 -55.65
N GLU A 581 -25.94 21.57 -55.73
CA GLU A 581 -25.28 21.99 -56.98
C GLU A 581 -25.34 20.90 -58.06
N ARG A 582 -25.05 19.65 -57.70
CA ARG A 582 -25.18 18.46 -58.57
C ARG A 582 -26.59 18.34 -59.14
N ASP A 583 -27.62 18.51 -58.31
CA ASP A 583 -29.01 18.28 -58.71
C ASP A 583 -29.58 19.45 -59.54
N ILE A 584 -29.12 20.68 -59.28
CA ILE A 584 -29.34 21.82 -60.17
C ILE A 584 -28.69 21.59 -61.54
N LEU A 585 -27.42 21.16 -61.57
CA LEU A 585 -26.69 20.88 -62.82
C LEU A 585 -27.30 19.70 -63.60
N GLY A 586 -27.71 18.64 -62.91
CA GLY A 586 -28.42 17.51 -63.50
C GLY A 586 -29.74 17.94 -64.14
N THR A 587 -30.53 18.76 -63.43
CA THR A 587 -31.78 19.34 -63.95
C THR A 587 -31.54 20.22 -65.19
N GLN A 588 -30.46 21.02 -65.20
CA GLN A 588 -30.07 21.81 -66.37
C GLN A 588 -29.63 20.93 -67.55
N LEU A 589 -28.89 19.84 -67.28
CA LEU A 589 -28.39 18.92 -68.30
C LEU A 589 -29.54 18.14 -68.97
N VAL A 590 -30.54 17.68 -68.20
CA VAL A 590 -31.76 17.06 -68.73
C VAL A 590 -32.50 18.04 -69.65
N ARG A 591 -32.80 19.26 -69.18
CA ARG A 591 -33.45 20.30 -70.00
C ARG A 591 -32.68 20.61 -71.29
N ARG A 592 -31.34 20.66 -71.24
CA ARG A 592 -30.48 20.85 -72.42
C ARG A 592 -30.53 19.66 -73.39
N ASN A 593 -30.68 18.44 -72.89
CA ASN A 593 -30.85 17.24 -73.71
C ASN A 593 -32.24 17.21 -74.39
N ASP A 594 -33.28 17.68 -73.69
CA ASP A 594 -34.63 17.85 -74.25
C ASP A 594 -34.66 18.95 -75.32
N GLU A 595 -34.03 20.10 -75.05
CA GLU A 595 -33.81 21.18 -76.03
C GLU A 595 -33.10 20.66 -77.29
N LEU A 596 -32.01 19.90 -77.13
CA LEU A 596 -31.27 19.29 -78.25
C LEU A 596 -32.13 18.30 -79.04
N SER A 597 -32.88 17.43 -78.34
CA SER A 597 -33.79 16.45 -78.96
C SER A 597 -34.89 17.14 -79.78
N LEU A 598 -35.42 18.25 -79.28
CA LEU A 598 -36.37 19.10 -79.99
C LEU A 598 -35.74 19.76 -81.23
N GLN A 599 -34.49 20.25 -81.15
CA GLN A 599 -33.80 20.78 -82.34
C GLN A 599 -33.51 19.68 -83.38
N TYR A 600 -33.09 18.47 -82.98
CA TYR A 600 -32.91 17.36 -83.92
C TYR A 600 -34.22 16.97 -84.62
N SER A 601 -35.34 16.92 -83.88
CA SER A 601 -36.68 16.71 -84.45
C SER A 601 -37.04 17.82 -85.46
N ARG A 602 -36.80 19.09 -85.11
CA ARG A 602 -37.02 20.25 -85.98
C ARG A 602 -36.16 20.20 -87.25
N ILE A 603 -34.88 19.87 -87.13
CA ILE A 603 -33.95 19.70 -88.25
C ILE A 603 -34.45 18.60 -89.20
N LYS A 604 -34.87 17.45 -88.66
CA LYS A 604 -35.44 16.34 -89.45
C LYS A 604 -36.72 16.72 -90.21
N ILE A 605 -37.58 17.54 -89.61
CA ILE A 605 -38.80 18.06 -90.27
C ILE A 605 -38.44 19.08 -91.37
N LEU A 606 -37.44 19.93 -91.14
CA LEU A 606 -36.97 20.90 -92.12
C LEU A 606 -36.27 20.22 -93.30
N ASP A 607 -35.37 19.27 -93.05
CA ASP A 607 -34.70 18.44 -94.06
C ASP A 607 -35.72 17.68 -94.92
N GLY A 608 -36.66 16.96 -94.30
CA GLY A 608 -37.78 16.31 -95.00
C GLY A 608 -38.75 17.28 -95.69
N THR A 609 -38.61 18.60 -95.50
CA THR A 609 -39.35 19.63 -96.24
C THR A 609 -38.51 20.22 -97.39
N VAL A 610 -37.20 20.40 -97.20
CA VAL A 610 -36.24 20.75 -98.26
C VAL A 610 -36.23 19.66 -99.33
N GLN A 611 -36.07 18.39 -98.97
CA GLN A 611 -36.06 17.26 -99.92
C GLN A 611 -37.35 17.19 -100.77
N ARG A 612 -38.52 17.48 -100.17
CA ARG A 612 -39.79 17.58 -100.91
C ARG A 612 -39.82 18.79 -101.84
N GLY A 613 -39.29 19.93 -101.41
CA GLY A 613 -39.15 21.13 -102.24
C GLY A 613 -38.18 20.92 -103.42
N GLU A 614 -37.06 20.25 -103.19
CA GLU A 614 -36.08 19.88 -104.22
C GLU A 614 -36.67 18.91 -105.26
N ALA A 615 -37.39 17.88 -104.81
CA ALA A 615 -38.09 16.95 -105.71
C ALA A 615 -39.14 17.66 -106.57
N GLN A 616 -39.94 18.56 -105.97
CA GLN A 616 -40.91 19.39 -106.71
C GLN A 616 -40.22 20.36 -107.67
N TYR A 617 -39.10 20.97 -107.27
CA TYR A 617 -38.31 21.88 -108.11
C TYR A 617 -37.69 21.14 -109.31
N ALA A 618 -37.14 19.95 -109.10
CA ALA A 618 -36.64 19.08 -110.16
C ALA A 618 -37.76 18.71 -111.16
N GLN A 619 -38.94 18.33 -110.66
CA GLN A 619 -40.11 18.09 -111.52
C GLN A 619 -40.47 19.33 -112.35
N ARG A 620 -40.44 20.54 -111.77
CA ARG A 620 -40.69 21.79 -112.52
C ARG A 620 -39.58 22.13 -113.52
N LEU A 621 -38.33 21.76 -113.27
CA LEU A 621 -37.26 21.89 -114.25
C LEU A 621 -37.47 20.97 -115.46
N ASP A 622 -37.94 19.74 -115.26
CA ASP A 622 -38.29 18.84 -116.36
C ASP A 622 -39.60 19.24 -117.07
N ASP A 623 -40.62 19.75 -116.37
CA ASP A 623 -41.79 20.40 -117.01
C ASP A 623 -41.34 21.54 -117.94
N ILE A 624 -40.47 22.43 -117.45
CA ILE A 624 -39.90 23.54 -118.22
C ILE A 624 -39.05 23.03 -119.39
N ARG A 625 -38.36 21.88 -119.25
CA ARG A 625 -37.58 21.24 -120.31
C ARG A 625 -38.48 20.68 -121.40
N LEU A 626 -39.57 19.99 -121.05
CA LEU A 626 -40.58 19.49 -121.97
C LEU A 626 -41.27 20.63 -122.73
N LEU A 627 -41.69 21.69 -122.03
CA LEU A 627 -42.25 22.89 -122.64
C LEU A 627 -41.25 23.59 -123.57
N LYS A 628 -39.95 23.64 -123.24
CA LYS A 628 -38.90 24.16 -124.14
C LYS A 628 -38.68 23.28 -125.38
N LEU A 629 -38.94 21.98 -125.31
CA LEU A 629 -38.90 21.08 -126.47
C LEU A 629 -40.12 21.28 -127.36
N GLU A 630 -41.33 21.36 -126.78
CA GLU A 630 -42.56 21.60 -127.54
C GLU A 630 -42.56 22.99 -128.20
N VAL A 631 -42.07 24.03 -127.51
CA VAL A 631 -41.86 25.37 -128.11
C VAL A 631 -40.83 25.34 -129.24
N LYS A 632 -39.83 24.46 -129.21
CA LYS A 632 -38.91 24.26 -130.36
C LYS A 632 -39.65 23.57 -131.52
N LYS A 633 -40.40 22.50 -131.25
CA LYS A 633 -41.21 21.76 -132.23
C LYS A 633 -42.22 22.67 -132.94
N LEU A 634 -43.03 23.41 -132.19
CA LEU A 634 -43.99 24.38 -132.73
C LEU A 634 -43.31 25.51 -133.54
N ARG A 635 -42.10 25.93 -133.16
CA ARG A 635 -41.30 26.88 -133.97
C ARG A 635 -40.79 26.26 -135.28
N THR A 636 -40.35 25.00 -135.27
CA THR A 636 -39.97 24.29 -136.51
C THR A 636 -41.17 24.03 -137.41
N GLU A 637 -42.31 23.62 -136.86
CA GLU A 637 -43.57 23.47 -137.61
C GLU A 637 -44.02 24.81 -138.22
N LYS A 638 -44.00 25.91 -137.44
CA LYS A 638 -44.28 27.25 -137.96
C LYS A 638 -43.34 27.63 -139.11
N THR A 639 -42.03 27.40 -139.01
CA THR A 639 -41.09 27.77 -140.09
C THR A 639 -41.24 26.88 -141.33
N LEU A 640 -41.60 25.60 -141.18
CA LEU A 640 -41.96 24.73 -142.30
C LEU A 640 -43.26 25.18 -142.98
N LEU A 641 -44.29 25.53 -142.21
CA LEU A 641 -45.55 26.08 -142.73
C LEU A 641 -45.34 27.44 -143.41
N SER A 642 -44.53 28.33 -142.85
CA SER A 642 -44.18 29.61 -143.51
C SER A 642 -43.42 29.41 -144.81
N LYS A 643 -42.51 28.42 -144.90
CA LYS A 643 -41.89 28.03 -146.17
C LYS A 643 -42.92 27.49 -147.16
N SER A 644 -43.83 26.62 -146.72
CA SER A 644 -44.92 26.09 -147.56
C SER A 644 -45.80 27.22 -148.13
N ILE A 645 -46.09 28.25 -147.33
CA ILE A 645 -46.83 29.44 -147.78
C ILE A 645 -46.04 30.26 -148.81
N SER A 646 -44.73 30.41 -148.67
CA SER A 646 -43.87 31.02 -149.70
C SER A 646 -43.89 30.21 -151.00
N ASN A 647 -43.74 28.88 -150.90
CA ASN A 647 -43.83 28.01 -152.07
C ASN A 647 -45.19 28.13 -152.76
N ILE A 648 -46.29 28.44 -152.04
CA ILE A 648 -47.61 28.68 -152.65
C ILE A 648 -47.66 29.98 -153.45
N SER A 649 -46.94 31.05 -153.09
CA SER A 649 -46.83 32.23 -153.96
C SER A 649 -45.99 31.94 -155.21
N ASP A 650 -44.93 31.16 -155.06
CA ASP A 650 -44.01 30.84 -156.15
C ASP A 650 -44.68 29.89 -157.15
N LEU A 651 -45.37 28.85 -156.67
CA LEU A 651 -46.22 27.96 -157.47
C LEU A 651 -47.39 28.71 -158.15
N ARG A 652 -47.92 29.79 -157.55
CA ARG A 652 -48.93 30.64 -158.22
C ARG A 652 -48.33 31.46 -159.36
N GLN A 653 -47.09 31.95 -159.22
CA GLN A 653 -46.38 32.58 -160.34
C GLN A 653 -46.02 31.55 -161.42
N GLU A 654 -45.61 30.34 -161.04
CA GLU A 654 -45.31 29.25 -161.97
C GLU A 654 -46.57 28.79 -162.73
N ILE A 655 -47.72 28.66 -162.06
CA ILE A 655 -49.03 28.44 -162.72
C ILE A 655 -49.33 29.57 -163.70
N PHE A 656 -49.21 30.85 -163.30
CA PHE A 656 -49.47 31.97 -164.20
C PHE A 656 -48.49 32.04 -165.39
N HIS A 657 -47.23 31.65 -165.19
CA HIS A 657 -46.25 31.51 -166.27
C HIS A 657 -46.58 30.33 -167.18
N LEU A 658 -47.01 29.18 -166.64
CA LEU A 658 -47.47 28.04 -167.41
C LEU A 658 -48.76 28.34 -168.18
N GLU A 659 -49.70 29.13 -167.64
CA GLU A 659 -50.90 29.59 -168.36
C GLU A 659 -50.55 30.59 -169.49
N ARG A 660 -49.64 31.53 -169.22
CA ARG A 660 -49.12 32.47 -170.23
C ARG A 660 -48.33 31.73 -171.31
N ASP A 661 -47.56 30.73 -170.96
CA ASP A 661 -46.70 30.02 -171.90
C ASP A 661 -47.47 28.88 -172.61
N LEU A 662 -48.54 28.33 -172.01
CA LEU A 662 -49.58 27.54 -172.69
C LEU A 662 -50.36 28.38 -173.71
N THR A 663 -50.69 29.64 -173.39
CA THR A 663 -51.36 30.53 -174.37
C THR A 663 -50.41 30.97 -175.49
N LYS A 664 -49.11 31.19 -175.21
CA LYS A 664 -48.09 31.32 -176.26
C LYS A 664 -47.97 30.06 -177.11
N GLU A 665 -47.86 28.87 -176.50
CA GLU A 665 -47.73 27.62 -177.26
C GLU A 665 -49.02 27.29 -178.03
N ARG A 666 -50.21 27.73 -177.60
CA ARG A 666 -51.44 27.70 -178.41
C ARG A 666 -51.39 28.64 -179.62
N LEU A 667 -50.97 29.89 -179.43
CA LEU A 667 -50.76 30.84 -180.53
C LEU A 667 -49.66 30.37 -181.50
N LYS A 668 -48.64 29.69 -180.98
CA LYS A 668 -47.54 29.10 -181.73
C LYS A 668 -47.94 27.78 -182.39
N VAL A 669 -48.89 27.02 -181.84
CA VAL A 669 -49.53 25.90 -182.55
C VAL A 669 -50.39 26.43 -183.69
N MET A 670 -51.16 27.51 -183.52
CA MET A 670 -51.83 28.17 -184.65
C MET A 670 -50.84 28.63 -185.73
N ALA A 671 -49.75 29.31 -185.33
CA ALA A 671 -48.70 29.74 -186.26
C ALA A 671 -47.96 28.54 -186.90
N LEU A 672 -47.80 27.43 -186.19
CA LEU A 672 -47.24 26.18 -186.74
C LEU A 672 -48.26 25.41 -187.58
N GLU A 673 -49.57 25.61 -187.41
CA GLU A 673 -50.60 25.12 -188.34
C GLU A 673 -50.56 25.93 -189.65
N GLU A 674 -50.29 27.24 -189.58
CA GLU A 674 -49.97 28.06 -190.76
C GLU A 674 -48.62 27.66 -191.41
N GLU A 675 -47.54 27.46 -190.64
CA GLU A 675 -46.25 26.99 -191.19
C GLU A 675 -46.31 25.52 -191.69
N MET A 676 -47.20 24.68 -191.14
CA MET A 676 -47.46 23.33 -191.67
C MET A 676 -48.22 23.34 -193.00
N GLN A 677 -48.87 24.45 -193.37
CA GLN A 677 -49.36 24.66 -194.74
C GLN A 677 -48.22 24.97 -195.73
N ASN A 678 -46.98 25.25 -195.29
CA ASN A 678 -45.85 25.47 -196.21
C ASN A 678 -44.44 25.19 -195.56
N PRO A 679 -44.00 23.92 -195.46
CA PRO A 679 -42.90 23.52 -194.57
C PRO A 679 -41.48 23.58 -195.17
N LEU A 680 -40.49 24.07 -194.39
CA LEU A 680 -39.05 24.07 -194.75
C LEU A 680 -38.07 23.96 -193.54
N ASN A 681 -38.12 22.85 -192.80
CA ASN A 681 -37.00 22.02 -192.23
C ASN A 681 -35.57 22.64 -192.01
N ILE A 682 -34.73 22.33 -190.98
CA ILE A 682 -34.36 20.99 -190.42
C ILE A 682 -33.40 21.05 -189.16
N HIS A 683 -33.52 20.10 -188.20
CA HIS A 683 -32.52 19.55 -187.20
C HIS A 683 -31.76 20.42 -186.11
N ARG A 684 -30.89 19.87 -185.19
CA ARG A 684 -31.12 19.01 -183.96
C ARG A 684 -29.81 18.63 -183.13
N TRP A 685 -29.77 18.88 -181.79
CA TRP A 685 -28.91 18.29 -180.68
C TRP A 685 -27.51 18.86 -180.22
N ARG A 686 -27.00 18.43 -179.02
CA ARG A 686 -25.88 19.00 -178.18
C ARG A 686 -25.16 17.95 -177.23
N LYS A 687 -24.10 18.31 -176.44
CA LYS A 687 -23.26 17.41 -175.55
C LYS A 687 -22.72 18.06 -174.21
N LEU A 688 -21.99 17.30 -173.33
CA LEU A 688 -21.54 17.62 -171.93
C LEU A 688 -20.23 16.88 -171.47
N GLU A 689 -19.53 17.29 -170.38
CA GLU A 689 -18.16 16.81 -169.92
C GLU A 689 -17.87 16.86 -168.37
N GLY A 690 -16.73 16.28 -167.88
CA GLY A 690 -16.15 16.40 -166.49
C GLY A 690 -14.92 15.49 -166.15
N SER A 691 -14.07 15.79 -165.13
CA SER A 691 -12.85 15.00 -164.68
C SER A 691 -12.22 15.43 -163.29
N ASP A 692 -11.20 14.71 -162.77
CA ASP A 692 -10.68 14.66 -161.36
C ASP A 692 -9.26 15.29 -161.04
N PRO A 693 -8.83 15.46 -159.75
CA PRO A 693 -7.64 16.23 -159.30
C PRO A 693 -6.39 15.47 -158.72
N ASP A 694 -5.39 16.20 -158.19
CA ASP A 694 -3.94 15.81 -158.11
C ASP A 694 -3.25 15.78 -156.70
N THR A 695 -2.08 15.14 -156.66
CA THR A 695 -1.19 14.70 -155.57
C THR A 695 -0.78 15.69 -154.46
N TYR A 696 -0.81 17.01 -154.68
CA TYR A 696 -0.29 18.01 -153.72
C TYR A 696 -0.95 17.92 -152.33
N GLU A 697 -2.25 17.61 -152.27
CA GLU A 697 -3.01 17.55 -151.01
C GLU A 697 -2.53 16.48 -150.04
N LEU A 698 -1.96 15.36 -150.53
CA LEU A 698 -1.42 14.31 -149.65
C LEU A 698 -0.22 14.80 -148.85
N LEU A 699 0.65 15.61 -149.46
CA LEU A 699 1.94 15.99 -148.88
C LEU A 699 1.77 16.97 -147.72
N VAL A 700 0.81 17.89 -147.82
CA VAL A 700 0.38 18.79 -146.74
C VAL A 700 -0.10 18.00 -145.51
N LYS A 701 -0.84 16.90 -145.75
CA LYS A 701 -1.44 16.05 -144.71
C LYS A 701 -0.39 15.35 -143.83
N ILE A 702 0.76 15.00 -144.40
CA ILE A 702 1.87 14.33 -143.69
C ILE A 702 2.55 15.27 -142.68
N GLN A 703 2.83 16.52 -143.05
CA GLN A 703 3.50 17.49 -142.16
C GLN A 703 2.68 17.84 -140.92
N ILE A 704 1.34 17.86 -141.05
CA ILE A 704 0.41 18.13 -139.94
C ILE A 704 0.51 17.03 -138.86
N LEU A 705 0.66 15.76 -139.28
CA LEU A 705 0.77 14.63 -138.36
C LEU A 705 2.09 14.65 -137.56
N GLN A 706 3.22 14.96 -138.22
CA GLN A 706 4.53 15.07 -137.55
C GLN A 706 4.52 16.15 -136.44
N LYS A 707 3.93 17.33 -136.72
CA LYS A 707 3.77 18.41 -135.73
C LYS A 707 2.83 18.07 -134.56
N ARG A 708 2.01 17.02 -134.67
CA ARG A 708 1.14 16.53 -133.58
C ARG A 708 1.90 15.58 -132.64
N ILE A 709 2.73 14.70 -133.18
CA ILE A 709 3.48 13.68 -132.42
C ILE A 709 4.47 14.32 -131.45
N LEU A 710 5.26 15.31 -131.91
CA LEU A 710 6.26 15.99 -131.08
C LEU A 710 5.65 16.67 -129.84
N ARG A 711 4.43 17.23 -129.97
CA ARG A 711 3.70 17.88 -128.87
C ARG A 711 3.24 16.89 -127.79
N MET A 712 2.71 15.74 -128.22
CA MET A 712 2.31 14.68 -127.28
C MET A 712 3.51 14.11 -126.53
N SER A 713 4.69 14.08 -127.16
CA SER A 713 5.93 13.63 -126.53
C SER A 713 6.39 14.56 -125.39
N SER A 714 6.32 15.89 -125.56
CA SER A 714 6.63 16.83 -124.47
C SER A 714 5.62 16.76 -123.32
N GLU A 715 4.33 16.68 -123.62
CA GLU A 715 3.27 16.55 -122.59
C GLU A 715 3.38 15.27 -121.74
N MET A 716 4.03 14.22 -122.27
CA MET A 716 4.26 12.96 -121.57
C MET A 716 5.39 13.10 -120.53
N ILE A 717 6.50 13.74 -120.92
CA ILE A 717 7.67 13.97 -120.05
C ILE A 717 7.28 14.85 -118.84
N ASP A 718 6.50 15.92 -119.05
CA ASP A 718 6.03 16.80 -117.97
C ASP A 718 5.12 16.08 -116.96
N LYS A 719 4.36 15.07 -117.40
CA LYS A 719 3.53 14.24 -116.52
C LYS A 719 4.37 13.25 -115.72
N GLU A 720 5.33 12.60 -116.36
CA GLU A 720 6.24 11.65 -115.70
C GLU A 720 7.09 12.33 -114.60
N LYS A 721 7.54 13.57 -114.84
CA LYS A 721 8.25 14.36 -113.84
C LYS A 721 7.41 14.62 -112.58
N LYS A 722 6.14 15.02 -112.76
CA LYS A 722 5.21 15.30 -111.64
C LYS A 722 4.89 14.06 -110.80
N ILE A 723 4.86 12.87 -111.43
CA ILE A 723 4.68 11.59 -110.71
C ILE A 723 5.91 11.32 -109.82
N LYS A 724 7.13 11.44 -110.36
CA LYS A 724 8.36 11.23 -109.59
C LYS A 724 8.53 12.23 -108.44
N GLU A 725 8.00 13.44 -108.58
CA GLU A 725 7.96 14.44 -107.50
C GLU A 725 6.95 14.08 -106.39
N SER A 726 5.76 13.55 -106.74
CA SER A 726 4.74 13.16 -105.76
C SER A 726 5.07 11.85 -105.02
N GLU A 727 5.65 10.86 -105.70
CA GLU A 727 6.14 9.62 -105.09
C GLU A 727 7.21 9.90 -104.03
N LYS A 728 8.12 10.84 -104.31
CA LYS A 728 9.19 11.23 -103.37
C LYS A 728 8.62 11.95 -102.15
N LEU A 729 7.59 12.78 -102.32
CA LEU A 729 6.88 13.41 -101.21
C LEU A 729 6.14 12.38 -100.33
N TYR A 730 5.49 11.41 -100.96
CA TYR A 730 4.78 10.32 -100.27
C TYR A 730 5.72 9.45 -99.43
N MET A 731 6.88 9.07 -99.96
CA MET A 731 7.86 8.27 -99.21
C MET A 731 8.41 9.03 -98.00
N ASN A 732 8.73 10.33 -98.15
CA ASN A 732 9.17 11.17 -97.02
C ASN A 732 8.09 11.27 -95.93
N LEU A 733 6.83 11.48 -96.29
CA LEU A 733 5.70 11.51 -95.35
C LEU A 733 5.52 10.16 -94.63
N ARG A 734 5.63 9.04 -95.36
CA ARG A 734 5.55 7.69 -94.80
C ARG A 734 6.67 7.40 -93.81
N GLU A 735 7.89 7.84 -94.10
CA GLU A 735 9.03 7.68 -93.18
C GLU A 735 8.85 8.50 -91.89
N ILE A 736 8.37 9.75 -92.00
CA ILE A 736 8.07 10.59 -90.84
C ILE A 736 6.95 9.97 -89.98
N LEU A 737 5.86 9.51 -90.60
CA LEU A 737 4.75 8.85 -89.89
C LEU A 737 5.20 7.55 -89.20
N SER A 738 6.13 6.80 -89.77
CA SER A 738 6.68 5.58 -89.15
C SER A 738 7.54 5.82 -87.89
N LYS A 739 7.94 7.08 -87.63
CA LYS A 739 8.76 7.48 -86.48
C LYS A 739 7.96 8.17 -85.37
N LEU A 740 6.66 8.38 -85.57
CA LEU A 740 5.76 8.95 -84.56
C LEU A 740 5.15 7.81 -83.71
N PRO A 741 5.11 7.93 -82.36
CA PRO A 741 4.41 6.97 -81.52
C PRO A 741 2.92 6.89 -81.87
N GLY A 742 2.37 5.67 -81.90
CA GLY A 742 0.94 5.46 -82.13
C GLY A 742 0.07 6.10 -81.05
N PRO A 743 -1.22 6.40 -81.34
CA PRO A 743 -2.11 7.11 -80.41
C PRO A 743 -2.29 6.40 -79.06
N GLU A 744 -2.20 5.07 -79.03
CA GLU A 744 -2.21 4.27 -77.80
C GLU A 744 -0.99 4.58 -76.90
N VAL A 745 0.20 4.72 -77.49
CA VAL A 745 1.43 5.06 -76.75
C VAL A 745 1.35 6.49 -76.19
N LEU A 746 0.76 7.43 -76.93
CA LEU A 746 0.51 8.79 -76.44
C LEU A 746 -0.49 8.82 -75.29
N CYS A 747 -1.54 7.99 -75.34
CA CYS A 747 -2.51 7.85 -74.26
C CYS A 747 -1.89 7.24 -72.98
N ILE A 748 -1.07 6.19 -73.14
CA ILE A 748 -0.29 5.60 -72.05
C ILE A 748 0.69 6.63 -71.45
N LEU A 749 1.31 7.47 -72.29
CA LEU A 749 2.23 8.51 -71.83
C LEU A 749 1.54 9.59 -70.99
N ASP A 750 0.38 10.13 -71.42
CA ASP A 750 -0.35 11.12 -70.61
C ASP A 750 -0.91 10.51 -69.32
N ASN A 751 -1.42 9.27 -69.36
CA ASN A 751 -1.90 8.58 -68.16
C ASN A 751 -0.77 8.32 -67.15
N THR A 752 0.41 7.87 -67.60
CA THR A 752 1.58 7.71 -66.72
C THR A 752 2.11 9.07 -66.24
N GLN A 753 2.08 10.12 -67.07
CA GLN A 753 2.45 11.47 -66.67
C GLN A 753 1.45 12.11 -65.67
N LYS A 754 0.16 11.73 -65.70
CA LYS A 754 -0.84 12.11 -64.69
C LYS A 754 -0.55 11.42 -63.35
N ALA A 755 -0.42 10.09 -63.36
CA ALA A 755 -0.08 9.31 -62.16
C ALA A 755 1.25 9.76 -61.51
N LEU A 756 2.26 10.11 -62.32
CA LEU A 756 3.53 10.65 -61.83
C LEU A 756 3.38 12.06 -61.23
N ARG A 757 2.49 12.91 -61.77
CA ARG A 757 2.15 14.23 -61.20
C ARG A 757 1.38 14.09 -59.89
N GLU A 758 0.54 13.07 -59.73
CA GLU A 758 -0.21 12.78 -58.51
C GLU A 758 0.70 12.23 -57.41
N ARG A 759 1.50 11.20 -57.70
CA ARG A 759 2.61 10.74 -56.85
C ARG A 759 3.57 11.88 -56.45
N GLY A 760 3.82 12.80 -57.38
CA GLY A 760 4.63 14.00 -57.14
C GLY A 760 3.98 15.09 -56.27
N LYS A 761 2.65 15.03 -56.04
CA LYS A 761 1.95 15.82 -55.01
C LYS A 761 1.99 15.09 -53.67
N GLU A 762 1.65 13.80 -53.64
CA GLU A 762 1.70 12.94 -52.45
C GLU A 762 3.07 13.03 -51.76
N MET A 763 4.15 12.87 -52.54
CA MET A 763 5.53 13.00 -52.05
C MET A 763 5.83 14.39 -51.46
N LYS A 764 5.23 15.47 -51.98
CA LYS A 764 5.41 16.82 -51.42
C LYS A 764 4.66 17.03 -50.12
N CYS A 765 3.47 16.45 -49.98
CA CYS A 765 2.74 16.41 -48.70
C CYS A 765 3.57 15.67 -47.65
N LEU A 766 4.02 14.45 -47.95
CA LEU A 766 4.85 13.64 -47.05
C LEU A 766 6.18 14.34 -46.67
N VAL A 767 6.84 15.03 -47.60
CA VAL A 767 8.04 15.84 -47.29
C VAL A 767 7.70 17.05 -46.41
N SER A 768 6.55 17.69 -46.59
CA SER A 768 6.12 18.80 -45.71
C SER A 768 5.75 18.32 -44.30
N GLU A 769 5.15 17.12 -44.18
CA GLU A 769 4.85 16.45 -42.91
C GLU A 769 6.13 16.01 -42.20
N LEU A 770 7.11 15.46 -42.94
CA LEU A 770 8.43 15.13 -42.43
C LEU A 770 9.13 16.37 -41.87
N ASN A 771 9.23 17.44 -42.66
CA ASN A 771 9.86 18.70 -42.23
C ASN A 771 9.17 19.31 -40.99
N MET A 772 7.84 19.21 -40.89
CA MET A 772 7.09 19.64 -39.70
C MET A 772 7.44 18.78 -38.47
N CYS A 773 7.55 17.45 -38.63
CA CYS A 773 7.94 16.53 -37.57
C CYS A 773 9.39 16.74 -37.13
N GLU A 774 10.31 17.02 -38.06
CA GLU A 774 11.70 17.40 -37.77
C GLU A 774 11.75 18.72 -37.00
N THR A 775 11.03 19.75 -37.46
CA THR A 775 10.93 21.06 -36.77
C THR A 775 10.44 20.89 -35.34
N ARG A 776 9.37 20.11 -35.12
CA ARG A 776 8.87 19.77 -33.78
C ARG A 776 9.92 19.02 -32.94
N SER A 777 10.68 18.11 -33.54
CA SER A 777 11.79 17.42 -32.87
C SER A 777 12.87 18.39 -32.39
N GLU A 778 13.20 19.40 -33.19
CA GLU A 778 14.15 20.47 -32.82
C GLU A 778 13.59 21.39 -31.73
N GLU A 779 12.32 21.77 -31.81
CA GLU A 779 11.63 22.50 -30.73
C GLU A 779 11.64 21.71 -29.40
N TYR A 780 11.39 20.39 -29.43
CA TYR A 780 11.48 19.56 -28.22
C TYR A 780 12.91 19.44 -27.70
N LYS A 781 13.93 19.31 -28.56
CA LYS A 781 15.35 19.34 -28.15
C LYS A 781 15.73 20.67 -27.50
N PHE A 782 15.31 21.80 -28.09
CA PHE A 782 15.54 23.13 -27.55
C PHE A 782 14.85 23.34 -26.19
N ASN A 783 13.61 22.89 -26.06
CA ASN A 783 12.88 22.95 -24.79
C ASN A 783 13.48 22.04 -23.71
N LEU A 784 13.99 20.86 -24.08
CA LEU A 784 14.76 19.99 -23.17
C LEU A 784 16.07 20.66 -22.72
N GLU A 785 16.84 21.24 -23.63
CA GLU A 785 18.05 22.01 -23.27
C GLU A 785 17.73 23.19 -22.35
N ARG A 786 16.65 23.93 -22.64
CA ARG A 786 16.18 25.05 -21.82
C ARG A 786 15.80 24.57 -20.43
N MET A 787 15.00 23.52 -20.30
CA MET A 787 14.62 22.93 -19.01
C MET A 787 15.84 22.42 -18.24
N ASN A 788 16.83 21.81 -18.93
CA ASN A 788 18.06 21.35 -18.29
C ASN A 788 18.91 22.53 -17.79
N LYS A 789 18.99 23.63 -18.55
CA LYS A 789 19.62 24.91 -18.12
C LYS A 789 18.88 25.54 -16.93
N GLU A 790 17.54 25.57 -16.94
CA GLU A 790 16.72 26.04 -15.81
C GLU A 790 16.92 25.17 -14.56
N LEU A 791 16.98 23.85 -14.70
CA LEU A 791 17.22 22.88 -13.63
C LEU A 791 18.65 23.00 -13.07
N CYS A 792 19.67 23.20 -13.90
CA CYS A 792 21.03 23.55 -13.49
C CYS A 792 21.06 24.88 -12.71
N ASN A 793 20.36 25.92 -13.18
CA ASN A 793 20.24 27.19 -12.47
C ASN A 793 19.53 27.03 -11.11
N MET A 794 18.52 26.16 -11.01
CA MET A 794 17.86 25.83 -9.74
C MET A 794 18.78 25.04 -8.79
N LYS A 795 19.58 24.09 -9.28
CA LYS A 795 20.64 23.43 -8.49
C LYS A 795 21.65 24.46 -7.96
N VAL A 796 22.11 25.40 -8.78
CA VAL A 796 23.02 26.48 -8.35
C VAL A 796 22.37 27.39 -7.30
N LYS A 797 21.11 27.78 -7.47
CA LYS A 797 20.34 28.55 -6.45
C LYS A 797 20.22 27.78 -5.14
N TYR A 798 19.89 26.48 -5.19
CA TYR A 798 19.80 25.60 -4.03
C TYR A 798 21.14 25.46 -3.28
N TYR A 799 22.25 25.19 -3.97
CA TYR A 799 23.57 25.12 -3.34
C TYR A 799 24.02 26.47 -2.76
N ASN A 800 23.65 27.59 -3.38
CA ASN A 800 23.91 28.92 -2.83
C ASN A 800 23.05 29.23 -1.59
N LEU A 801 21.80 28.79 -1.53
CA LEU A 801 20.97 28.85 -0.33
C LEU A 801 21.58 27.99 0.79
N LYS A 802 21.94 26.73 0.49
CA LYS A 802 22.58 25.82 1.46
C LYS A 802 23.90 26.38 2.00
N ARG A 803 24.72 27.02 1.15
CA ARG A 803 25.94 27.75 1.59
C ARG A 803 25.62 28.96 2.47
N LYS A 804 24.57 29.74 2.17
CA LYS A 804 24.13 30.86 3.04
C LYS A 804 23.62 30.37 4.40
N GLU A 805 22.85 29.29 4.42
CA GLU A 805 22.32 28.67 5.63
C GLU A 805 23.45 28.09 6.50
N GLN A 806 24.42 27.41 5.88
CA GLN A 806 25.61 26.89 6.57
C GLN A 806 26.45 28.02 7.18
N LYS A 807 26.69 29.12 6.44
CA LYS A 807 27.34 30.33 7.00
C LYS A 807 26.53 30.99 8.12
N SER A 808 25.19 30.93 8.08
CA SER A 808 24.34 31.42 9.16
C SER A 808 24.46 30.56 10.42
N LYS A 809 24.57 29.23 10.28
CA LYS A 809 24.85 28.30 11.38
C LYS A 809 26.25 28.51 11.97
N GLU A 810 27.27 28.74 11.13
CA GLU A 810 28.62 29.11 11.56
C GLU A 810 28.67 30.46 12.30
N MET A 811 27.93 31.47 11.85
CA MET A 811 27.80 32.74 12.56
C MET A 811 27.11 32.58 13.91
N LYS A 812 26.03 31.79 14.00
CA LYS A 812 25.35 31.50 15.27
C LYS A 812 26.26 30.75 16.26
N LEU A 813 27.14 29.87 15.78
CA LEU A 813 28.09 29.14 16.62
C LEU A 813 29.24 30.03 17.16
N LYS A 814 29.52 31.18 16.55
CA LYS A 814 30.56 32.12 17.01
C LYS A 814 30.11 33.13 18.07
N ASN A 815 28.80 33.25 18.34
CA ASN A 815 28.27 34.24 19.29
C ASN A 815 28.11 33.71 20.74
N SER A 816 28.58 32.51 21.06
CA SER A 816 28.37 31.87 22.38
C SER A 816 29.59 31.84 23.31
N ASN A 817 30.70 32.51 22.98
CA ASN A 817 31.87 32.63 23.86
C ASN A 817 32.44 34.07 23.85
N GLN A 818 32.16 34.84 24.90
CA GLN A 818 32.93 36.03 25.27
C GLN A 818 33.93 35.68 26.36
N THR A 819 35.20 36.11 26.26
CA THR A 819 36.04 36.47 27.43
C THR A 819 37.33 37.22 27.04
N VAL A 820 37.41 38.47 27.47
CA VAL A 820 38.56 39.06 28.20
C VAL A 820 39.93 39.30 27.50
N LEU A 821 40.25 40.60 27.35
CA LEU A 821 41.57 41.28 27.41
C LEU A 821 42.55 41.17 26.19
N PRO A 822 43.55 42.10 26.06
CA PRO A 822 43.73 42.81 24.78
C PRO A 822 45.14 42.76 24.15
N THR A 823 45.24 43.35 22.95
CA THR A 823 46.43 43.92 22.28
C THR A 823 47.73 43.10 22.25
N LEU A 824 48.21 42.81 21.04
CA LEU A 824 49.43 43.47 20.50
C LEU A 824 49.65 43.17 19.00
N ASN A 825 50.75 43.70 18.47
CA ASN A 825 51.11 43.76 17.05
C ASN A 825 52.29 42.80 16.73
N MET A 826 52.65 42.69 15.44
CA MET A 826 53.86 42.06 14.88
C MET A 826 53.95 40.52 14.80
N ASN A 827 53.97 40.00 13.55
CA ASN A 827 55.16 39.51 12.82
C ASN A 827 56.05 38.35 13.40
N ILE A 828 56.77 37.66 12.50
CA ILE A 828 57.91 36.69 12.70
C ILE A 828 57.60 35.17 12.80
N GLN A 829 57.71 34.49 11.65
CA GLN A 829 58.65 33.38 11.30
C GLN A 829 58.86 32.09 12.15
N LYS A 830 58.98 30.95 11.43
CA LYS A 830 59.64 29.65 11.80
C LYS A 830 58.91 28.80 12.87
N TYR A 831 59.05 27.46 13.04
CA TYR A 831 59.73 26.32 12.35
C TYR A 831 59.14 24.98 12.92
N ARG A 832 59.32 23.74 12.41
CA ARG A 832 59.94 23.14 11.20
C ARG A 832 59.43 21.69 11.00
N GLY A 833 59.24 21.22 9.75
CA GLY A 833 59.08 19.80 9.38
C GLY A 833 57.64 19.23 9.51
N GLY A 834 57.24 18.22 8.73
CA GLY A 834 57.87 17.56 7.58
C GLY A 834 57.10 16.27 7.21
N GLY A 835 56.95 15.87 5.94
CA GLY A 835 57.38 16.47 4.68
C GLY A 835 56.64 15.84 3.48
N PHE A 836 57.12 16.11 2.25
CA PHE A 836 56.59 15.60 0.97
C PHE A 836 55.15 15.98 0.57
N ASN A 837 55.06 16.92 -0.38
CA ASN A 837 54.65 16.52 -1.73
C ASN A 837 55.32 17.46 -2.76
N MET A 838 55.79 16.90 -3.88
CA MET A 838 56.47 17.65 -4.94
C MET A 838 55.50 18.15 -6.00
N SER A 839 55.81 19.31 -6.59
CA SER A 839 55.00 19.96 -7.61
C SER A 839 55.16 19.37 -9.01
N ALA A 840 54.16 19.60 -9.87
CA ALA A 840 54.21 19.31 -11.31
C ALA A 840 55.27 20.15 -12.06
N PRO A 841 55.46 19.87 -13.36
CA PRO A 841 55.25 20.96 -14.33
C PRO A 841 54.40 20.59 -15.55
N THR A 842 53.83 21.63 -16.18
CA THR A 842 53.22 21.69 -17.53
C THR A 842 54.29 22.23 -18.53
N PRO A 843 54.04 22.70 -19.79
CA PRO A 843 52.80 22.84 -20.58
C PRO A 843 52.90 22.55 -22.12
N ARG A 844 51.85 22.97 -22.86
CA ARG A 844 51.76 23.41 -24.29
C ARG A 844 51.38 22.41 -25.42
N ASN A 845 50.23 22.72 -26.04
CA ASN A 845 49.86 22.91 -27.46
C ASN A 845 50.76 22.26 -28.56
N PHE A 846 50.25 21.74 -29.69
CA PHE A 846 49.35 22.39 -30.68
C PHE A 846 48.90 21.40 -31.80
N TYR A 847 47.75 21.66 -32.46
CA TYR A 847 47.30 21.09 -33.77
C TYR A 847 47.05 19.56 -33.85
N SER A 848 46.27 18.98 -34.79
CA SER A 848 45.37 19.51 -35.86
C SER A 848 44.11 18.64 -36.02
N LEU A 849 43.24 18.96 -36.99
CA LEU A 849 42.02 18.20 -37.35
C LEU A 849 42.35 16.84 -37.99
N ASP A 850 41.44 15.87 -37.80
CA ASP A 850 40.67 15.22 -38.88
C ASP A 850 39.26 14.96 -38.32
N SER A 851 38.16 15.48 -38.89
CA SER A 851 37.55 15.24 -40.21
C SER A 851 36.73 13.93 -40.25
N ALA A 852 35.57 13.96 -40.91
CA ALA A 852 34.51 12.96 -40.76
C ALA A 852 34.24 12.21 -42.07
N THR A 853 33.77 10.96 -41.99
CA THR A 853 32.80 10.36 -42.95
C THR A 853 32.35 8.95 -42.54
N LYS A 854 31.25 8.85 -41.79
CA LYS A 854 30.00 8.18 -42.21
C LYS A 854 28.92 8.29 -41.15
#